data_AF-A0A1M3BB28-F1
#
_entry.id   AF-A0A1M3BB28-F1
#
_cell.length_a   1.000
_cell.length_b   1.000
_cell.length_c   1.000
_cell.angle_alpha   90.00
_cell.angle_beta   90.00
_cell.angle_gamma   90.00
#
_symmetry.space_group_name_H-M   'P 1'
#
loop_
_entity.id
_entity.type
_entity.pdbx_description
1 polymer ?
#
loop_
_entity_poly.entity_id
_entity_poly.type
_entity_poly.pdbx_seq_one_letter_code
_entity_poly.pdbx_strand_id
1 'polypeptide(L)'
;MDKRSLLFIIALTVLLFFVNNYFQSDHDNRTRQWLEQQKAIKEQQLGQIESQIAKLNVEQTSLPIVPIYSDSQGLHFLSNGIYQEGTILTITTQNGLPSQAFAQIDGKNIAIKTIHSSNEKGKAVIYQVEGNKPLIFKTLPDFGKYSVILIPATENGKIYNGEYIDGHFSILQKQRQQLRKDLDISSDNTLQIYDSIALTKNGEGIFPVGIYSSDREKLIPLDALEYLENSIKPLQVKTNPVSNNNQKVEEKFYVLENDYLQLVFSNYGGALSEINLPFKTKNNTLSVVREIEFDREMAKNHPYNARFPSHSYDTPGASLKDLTFHEKGSVGGYYPLIRRDLIEKPPFQSVKVTPKHYALNIVSEYPEMAELVFQVKEFTKDRIVFEAKQSHRTITKTFSLKDVIEKNAPYIIDLNITVDGDARGLWLTSGIPEVEWISGGPAPSLKYRITRNNKPAVETVDLPKDSTTISSVYPDWIDNSNGFFGIIIDPLTKIDTGFRVQQVAGTVVPSRLVEIQQEYDRFKAQNMPGYNVMLPLNSSGGSMDFRIFAGPFEDDVLKTVDKIYSNTATGYNPDYIASQTFHGWFSFISEPFANFLFVLMKFFHSISGSWALSIILLTIALRIMMYPLNAWSTKSMLAMQKIGPEVTAIQEKHKKDPKKAQLEIMNLYRERGVNPISGCLPLLLQMPFLIGMFDLLKSTFELRGASFIPGWIDDLTAPDVLFSWQTPIFFFGNEFHLLPFLLGGVMFLQQRMMTQLPKDSSQWTDQQRQQRAMSSIMPILFAVMFYNFPSGLNIYWLSSMLLGILQQWWTQRQLQNAPQPPLTSIKSKK
;
A
#
# COMPACT_ATOMS: atom_id res chain seq x y z
N MET A 1 -14.57 2.60 45.70
CA MET A 1 -14.64 3.57 44.59
C MET A 1 -15.68 4.61 44.99
N ASP A 2 -15.39 5.92 44.85
CA ASP A 2 -16.40 6.94 45.16
C ASP A 2 -17.59 6.81 44.19
N LYS A 3 -18.81 7.17 44.62
CA LYS A 3 -20.05 7.06 43.83
C LYS A 3 -19.90 7.71 42.46
N ARG A 4 -19.14 8.80 42.35
CA ARG A 4 -18.87 9.51 41.09
C ARG A 4 -17.98 8.72 40.12
N SER A 5 -16.91 8.10 40.64
CA SER A 5 -16.03 7.22 39.84
C SER A 5 -16.72 5.91 39.47
N LEU A 6 -17.58 5.39 40.34
CA LEU A 6 -18.46 4.25 40.07
C LEU A 6 -19.46 4.57 38.97
N LEU A 7 -20.09 5.76 39.01
CA LEU A 7 -21.00 6.22 37.96
C LEU A 7 -20.28 6.38 36.61
N PHE A 8 -19.08 6.95 36.59
CA PHE A 8 -18.31 7.10 35.36
C PHE A 8 -17.92 5.75 34.76
N ILE A 9 -17.43 4.81 35.59
CA ILE A 9 -17.07 3.47 35.13
C ILE A 9 -18.32 2.71 34.66
N ILE A 10 -19.43 2.77 35.39
CA ILE A 10 -20.69 2.13 34.98
C ILE A 10 -21.19 2.73 33.66
N ALA A 11 -21.17 4.05 33.50
CA ALA A 11 -21.58 4.70 32.26
C ALA A 11 -20.69 4.28 31.08
N LEU A 12 -19.37 4.26 31.27
CA LEU A 12 -18.41 3.81 30.26
C LEU A 12 -18.59 2.32 29.92
N THR A 13 -18.82 1.47 30.92
CA THR A 13 -18.99 0.01 30.73
C THR A 13 -20.32 -0.30 30.03
N VAL A 14 -21.40 0.41 30.38
CA VAL A 14 -22.71 0.28 29.72
C VAL A 14 -22.61 0.76 28.28
N LEU A 15 -21.93 1.88 28.02
CA LEU A 15 -21.67 2.36 26.66
C LEU A 15 -20.93 1.29 25.84
N LEU A 16 -19.84 0.74 26.37
CA LEU A 16 -19.04 -0.29 25.70
C LEU A 16 -19.84 -1.59 25.45
N PHE A 17 -20.71 -1.99 26.38
CA PHE A 17 -21.56 -3.18 26.25
C PHE A 17 -22.63 -3.03 25.15
N PHE A 18 -23.27 -1.86 25.05
CA PHE A 18 -24.24 -1.58 23.99
C PHE A 18 -23.56 -1.46 22.62
N VAL A 19 -22.38 -0.85 22.57
CA VAL A 19 -21.57 -0.76 21.35
C VAL A 19 -21.15 -2.16 20.88
N ASN A 20 -20.67 -3.02 21.78
CA ASN A 20 -20.27 -4.38 21.44
C ASN A 20 -21.45 -5.24 20.94
N ASN A 21 -22.61 -5.20 21.62
CA ASN A 21 -23.80 -5.94 21.18
C ASN A 21 -24.36 -5.43 19.85
N TYR A 22 -24.30 -4.12 19.60
CA TYR A 22 -24.70 -3.54 18.32
C TYR A 22 -23.84 -4.08 17.17
N PHE A 23 -22.51 -4.07 17.33
CA PHE A 23 -21.59 -4.57 16.29
C PHE A 23 -21.65 -6.08 16.10
N GLN A 24 -21.88 -6.85 17.17
CA GLN A 24 -21.95 -8.30 17.08
C GLN A 24 -23.26 -8.76 16.39
N SER A 25 -24.38 -8.10 16.68
CA SER A 25 -25.65 -8.30 15.97
C SER A 25 -25.56 -7.89 14.49
N ASP A 26 -24.85 -6.80 14.20
CA ASP A 26 -24.61 -6.32 12.84
C ASP A 26 -23.68 -7.28 12.04
N HIS A 27 -22.68 -7.90 12.68
CA HIS A 27 -21.81 -8.90 12.07
C HIS A 27 -22.53 -10.22 11.73
N ASP A 28 -23.36 -10.74 12.65
CA ASP A 28 -24.10 -11.99 12.44
C ASP A 28 -25.17 -11.86 11.34
N ASN A 29 -25.81 -10.69 11.25
CA ASN A 29 -26.80 -10.41 10.20
C ASN A 29 -26.16 -10.25 8.81
N ARG A 30 -24.97 -9.61 8.72
CA ARG A 30 -24.20 -9.50 7.47
C ARG A 30 -23.69 -10.85 6.98
N THR A 31 -23.28 -11.73 7.88
CA THR A 31 -22.71 -13.05 7.53
C THR A 31 -23.77 -14.01 6.97
N ARG A 32 -24.99 -14.00 7.50
CA ARG A 32 -26.11 -14.82 6.98
C ARG A 32 -26.60 -14.36 5.60
N GLN A 33 -26.74 -13.05 5.39
CA GLN A 33 -27.12 -12.49 4.09
C GLN A 33 -26.02 -12.71 3.03
N TRP A 34 -24.75 -12.63 3.44
CA TRP A 34 -23.60 -12.92 2.57
C TRP A 34 -23.56 -14.38 2.12
N LEU A 35 -23.82 -15.36 3.01
CA LEU A 35 -23.84 -16.79 2.67
C LEU A 35 -24.97 -17.16 1.69
N GLU A 36 -26.15 -16.55 1.82
CA GLU A 36 -27.29 -16.80 0.92
C GLU A 36 -27.11 -16.13 -0.45
N GLN A 37 -26.58 -14.89 -0.49
CA GLN A 37 -26.25 -14.20 -1.74
C GLN A 37 -25.11 -14.89 -2.51
N GLN A 38 -24.08 -15.39 -1.82
CA GLN A 38 -23.00 -16.15 -2.45
C GLN A 38 -23.51 -17.45 -3.07
N LYS A 39 -24.50 -18.11 -2.47
CA LYS A 39 -25.08 -19.34 -3.02
C LYS A 39 -25.86 -19.08 -4.32
N ALA A 40 -26.66 -18.01 -4.35
CA ALA A 40 -27.46 -17.63 -5.53
C ALA A 40 -26.61 -17.07 -6.68
N ILE A 41 -25.60 -16.22 -6.38
CA ILE A 41 -24.67 -15.69 -7.39
C ILE A 41 -23.84 -16.82 -8.00
N LYS A 42 -23.42 -17.80 -7.19
CA LYS A 42 -22.63 -18.95 -7.66
C LYS A 42 -23.45 -19.87 -8.57
N GLU A 43 -24.74 -20.08 -8.30
CA GLU A 43 -25.63 -20.85 -9.19
C GLU A 43 -25.94 -20.12 -10.50
N GLN A 44 -26.15 -18.80 -10.45
CA GLN A 44 -26.40 -17.99 -11.65
C GLN A 44 -25.15 -17.85 -12.54
N GLN A 45 -23.97 -17.68 -11.94
CA GLN A 45 -22.69 -17.67 -12.67
C GLN A 45 -22.36 -19.04 -13.25
N LEU A 46 -22.61 -20.14 -12.52
CA LEU A 46 -22.37 -21.49 -13.03
C LEU A 46 -23.20 -21.78 -14.29
N GLY A 47 -24.47 -21.37 -14.31
CA GLY A 47 -25.35 -21.52 -15.48
C GLY A 47 -24.95 -20.64 -16.68
N GLN A 48 -24.53 -19.39 -16.44
CA GLN A 48 -24.03 -18.51 -17.50
C GLN A 48 -22.72 -19.01 -18.10
N ILE A 49 -21.80 -19.50 -17.26
CA ILE A 49 -20.52 -20.04 -17.71
C ILE A 49 -20.71 -21.38 -18.43
N GLU A 50 -21.61 -22.26 -17.98
CA GLU A 50 -21.95 -23.50 -18.70
C GLU A 50 -22.53 -23.21 -20.10
N SER A 51 -23.32 -22.15 -20.26
CA SER A 51 -23.84 -21.71 -21.57
C SER A 51 -22.76 -21.12 -22.50
N GLN A 52 -21.72 -20.49 -21.93
CA GLN A 52 -20.58 -19.96 -22.69
C GLN A 52 -19.59 -21.06 -23.08
N ILE A 53 -19.38 -22.06 -22.22
CA ILE A 53 -18.60 -23.27 -22.53
C ILE A 53 -19.24 -24.04 -23.69
N ALA A 54 -20.58 -24.17 -23.70
CA ALA A 54 -21.29 -24.84 -24.79
C ALA A 54 -21.11 -24.14 -26.15
N LYS A 55 -20.83 -22.83 -26.16
CA LYS A 55 -20.51 -22.05 -27.37
C LYS A 55 -19.02 -22.10 -27.77
N LEU A 56 -18.13 -22.52 -26.87
CA LEU A 56 -16.68 -22.58 -27.05
C LEU A 56 -16.16 -24.00 -27.33
N ASN A 57 -17.04 -24.99 -27.51
CA ASN A 57 -16.62 -26.34 -27.89
C ASN A 57 -15.97 -26.33 -29.28
N VAL A 58 -14.64 -26.26 -29.28
CA VAL A 58 -13.80 -26.51 -30.44
C VAL A 58 -14.04 -27.95 -30.87
N GLU A 59 -14.43 -28.17 -32.12
CA GLU A 59 -14.52 -29.53 -32.68
C GLU A 59 -13.14 -30.19 -32.59
N GLN A 60 -13.06 -31.36 -31.92
CA GLN A 60 -11.84 -32.16 -31.71
C GLN A 60 -11.08 -32.45 -33.03
N THR A 61 -11.76 -32.39 -34.17
CA THR A 61 -11.24 -32.63 -35.52
C THR A 61 -10.22 -31.59 -36.03
N SER A 62 -10.00 -30.49 -35.30
CA SER A 62 -9.08 -29.40 -35.71
C SER A 62 -7.76 -29.31 -34.89
N LEU A 63 -7.60 -30.13 -33.86
CA LEU A 63 -6.39 -30.13 -33.01
C LEU A 63 -5.34 -31.12 -33.55
N PRO A 64 -4.04 -30.78 -33.58
CA PRO A 64 -2.99 -31.65 -34.10
C PRO A 64 -2.57 -32.73 -33.08
N ILE A 65 -3.53 -33.49 -32.56
CA ILE A 65 -3.30 -34.55 -31.57
C ILE A 65 -2.94 -35.85 -32.30
N VAL A 66 -1.85 -36.49 -31.87
CA VAL A 66 -1.41 -37.79 -32.40
C VAL A 66 -1.22 -38.78 -31.25
N PRO A 67 -1.78 -40.01 -31.33
CA PRO A 67 -1.52 -41.03 -30.34
C PRO A 67 -0.13 -41.65 -30.57
N ILE A 68 0.57 -41.93 -29.47
CA ILE A 68 1.91 -42.51 -29.45
C ILE A 68 1.83 -43.92 -28.86
N TYR A 69 2.50 -44.87 -29.51
CA TYR A 69 2.52 -46.29 -29.17
C TYR A 69 3.95 -46.79 -28.97
N SER A 70 4.13 -47.86 -28.19
CA SER A 70 5.44 -48.50 -28.01
C SER A 70 5.81 -49.45 -29.15
N ASP A 71 4.84 -49.86 -29.96
CA ASP A 71 5.01 -50.83 -31.04
C ASP A 71 4.56 -50.29 -32.41
N SER A 72 5.09 -50.87 -33.49
CA SER A 72 4.80 -50.44 -34.86
C SER A 72 3.38 -50.80 -35.32
N GLN A 73 2.69 -51.72 -34.63
CA GLN A 73 1.33 -52.15 -34.96
C GLN A 73 0.26 -51.26 -34.29
N GLY A 74 0.65 -50.39 -33.35
CA GLY A 74 -0.25 -49.47 -32.65
C GLY A 74 -1.12 -50.15 -31.60
N LEU A 75 -0.62 -51.24 -30.99
CA LEU A 75 -1.40 -52.05 -30.04
C LEU A 75 -1.21 -51.61 -28.58
N HIS A 76 -0.07 -51.00 -28.25
CA HIS A 76 0.29 -50.60 -26.89
C HIS A 76 0.42 -49.07 -26.81
N PHE A 77 -0.67 -48.41 -26.43
CA PHE A 77 -0.74 -46.96 -26.25
C PHE A 77 0.18 -46.49 -25.12
N LEU A 78 0.89 -45.38 -25.35
CA LEU A 78 1.78 -44.74 -24.38
C LEU A 78 1.20 -43.42 -23.89
N SER A 79 0.93 -42.48 -24.81
CA SER A 79 0.47 -41.13 -24.48
C SER A 79 -0.07 -40.42 -25.71
N ASN A 80 -0.78 -39.32 -25.51
CA ASN A 80 -1.13 -38.40 -26.58
C ASN A 80 -0.04 -37.32 -26.72
N GLY A 81 0.27 -36.97 -27.96
CA GLY A 81 1.23 -35.92 -28.30
C GLY A 81 0.63 -34.87 -29.23
N ILE A 82 1.28 -33.72 -29.28
CA ILE A 82 0.95 -32.61 -30.18
C ILE A 82 1.97 -32.59 -31.31
N TYR A 83 1.52 -32.87 -32.54
CA TYR A 83 2.37 -32.92 -33.71
C TYR A 83 2.43 -31.56 -34.42
N GLN A 84 3.64 -31.02 -34.59
CA GLN A 84 3.87 -29.76 -35.29
C GLN A 84 5.16 -29.83 -36.10
N GLU A 85 5.04 -29.68 -37.42
CA GLU A 85 6.16 -29.57 -38.37
C GLU A 85 7.30 -30.61 -38.19
N GLY A 86 6.96 -31.87 -37.92
CA GLY A 86 7.95 -32.96 -37.74
C GLY A 86 8.39 -33.22 -36.29
N THR A 87 7.88 -32.43 -35.34
CA THR A 87 8.17 -32.54 -33.89
C THR A 87 6.90 -32.89 -33.12
N ILE A 88 7.01 -33.71 -32.07
CA ILE A 88 5.89 -34.10 -31.21
C ILE A 88 6.21 -33.74 -29.75
N LEU A 89 5.36 -32.93 -29.12
CA LEU A 89 5.39 -32.68 -27.68
C LEU A 89 4.43 -33.63 -26.98
N THR A 90 4.91 -34.40 -26.00
CA THR A 90 4.07 -35.29 -25.18
C THR A 90 4.47 -35.22 -23.70
N ILE A 91 3.72 -35.89 -22.84
CA ILE A 91 3.99 -36.01 -21.40
C ILE A 91 4.19 -37.48 -21.06
N THR A 92 5.20 -37.76 -20.23
CA THR A 92 5.50 -39.12 -19.73
C THR A 92 4.40 -39.62 -18.79
N THR A 93 3.69 -40.65 -19.20
CA THR A 93 2.64 -41.33 -18.42
C THR A 93 3.18 -42.49 -17.57
N GLN A 94 4.45 -42.82 -17.72
CA GLN A 94 5.16 -43.88 -16.99
C GLN A 94 6.62 -43.46 -16.76
N ASN A 95 7.32 -44.16 -15.87
CA ASN A 95 8.75 -43.93 -15.64
C ASN A 95 9.54 -44.34 -16.89
N GLY A 96 10.01 -43.35 -17.65
CA GLY A 96 10.73 -43.54 -18.90
C GLY A 96 9.81 -43.89 -20.08
N LEU A 97 9.85 -43.05 -21.11
CA LEU A 97 9.32 -43.43 -22.42
C LEU A 97 10.44 -44.06 -23.27
N PRO A 98 10.13 -45.01 -24.17
CA PRO A 98 11.15 -45.69 -24.96
C PRO A 98 11.82 -44.72 -25.95
N SER A 99 13.14 -44.89 -26.16
CA SER A 99 13.92 -44.06 -27.09
C SER A 99 13.44 -44.14 -28.53
N GLN A 100 12.72 -45.22 -28.86
CA GLN A 100 12.01 -45.42 -30.11
C GLN A 100 10.55 -45.72 -29.79
N ALA A 101 9.64 -44.92 -30.34
CA ALA A 101 8.20 -45.09 -30.24
C ALA A 101 7.58 -44.96 -31.64
N PHE A 102 6.25 -45.08 -31.74
CA PHE A 102 5.53 -44.91 -33.00
C PHE A 102 4.38 -43.93 -32.83
N ALA A 103 4.34 -42.86 -33.63
CA ALA A 103 3.21 -41.94 -33.67
C ALA A 103 2.31 -42.27 -34.85
N GLN A 104 1.00 -42.26 -34.63
CA GLN A 104 0.03 -42.44 -35.70
C GLN A 104 -0.29 -41.08 -36.33
N ILE A 105 0.28 -40.83 -37.50
CA ILE A 105 0.13 -39.58 -38.27
C ILE A 105 -0.55 -39.94 -39.59
N ASP A 106 -1.65 -39.26 -39.93
CA ASP A 106 -2.45 -39.51 -41.14
C ASP A 106 -2.81 -41.00 -41.35
N GLY A 107 -3.09 -41.71 -40.24
CA GLY A 107 -3.46 -43.14 -40.25
C GLY A 107 -2.30 -44.11 -40.41
N LYS A 108 -1.04 -43.65 -40.46
CA LYS A 108 0.17 -44.48 -40.53
C LYS A 108 0.98 -44.39 -39.24
N ASN A 109 1.50 -45.53 -38.78
CA ASN A 109 2.41 -45.57 -37.64
C ASN A 109 3.84 -45.27 -38.11
N ILE A 110 4.35 -44.10 -37.72
CA ILE A 110 5.69 -43.63 -38.09
C ILE A 110 6.61 -43.78 -36.87
N ALA A 111 7.80 -44.33 -37.07
CA ALA A 111 8.79 -44.43 -36.01
C ALA A 111 9.29 -43.04 -35.61
N ILE A 112 9.28 -42.75 -34.31
CA ILE A 112 9.72 -41.47 -33.74
C ILE A 112 10.89 -41.71 -32.78
N LYS A 113 11.84 -40.78 -32.77
CA LYS A 113 13.02 -40.84 -31.90
C LYS A 113 12.96 -39.75 -30.83
N THR A 114 13.27 -40.10 -29.60
CA THR A 114 13.34 -39.13 -28.51
C THR A 114 14.56 -38.24 -28.66
N ILE A 115 14.40 -36.92 -28.60
CA ILE A 115 15.51 -35.95 -28.60
C ILE A 115 15.99 -35.71 -27.16
N HIS A 116 15.03 -35.62 -26.23
CA HIS A 116 15.28 -35.36 -24.81
C HIS A 116 14.32 -36.18 -23.95
N SER A 117 14.84 -37.04 -23.09
CA SER A 117 14.06 -37.88 -22.17
C SER A 117 14.35 -37.51 -20.72
N SER A 118 13.34 -37.00 -20.01
CA SER A 118 13.33 -37.15 -18.55
C SER A 118 12.85 -38.56 -18.20
N ASN A 119 13.51 -39.22 -17.25
CA ASN A 119 13.07 -40.52 -16.74
C ASN A 119 11.94 -40.39 -15.70
N GLU A 120 11.58 -39.17 -15.32
CA GLU A 120 10.54 -38.88 -14.34
C GLU A 120 9.17 -38.78 -14.98
N LYS A 121 8.20 -39.51 -14.43
CA LYS A 121 6.77 -39.42 -14.77
C LYS A 121 6.24 -37.99 -14.62
N GLY A 122 5.34 -37.57 -15.50
CA GLY A 122 4.75 -36.22 -15.54
C GLY A 122 5.57 -35.13 -16.26
N LYS A 123 6.77 -35.41 -16.76
CA LYS A 123 7.59 -34.42 -17.49
C LYS A 123 7.23 -34.37 -18.98
N ALA A 124 7.47 -33.21 -19.61
CA ALA A 124 7.37 -33.10 -21.06
C ALA A 124 8.53 -33.80 -21.75
N VAL A 125 8.23 -34.44 -22.88
CA VAL A 125 9.18 -35.12 -23.75
C VAL A 125 8.92 -34.69 -25.18
N ILE A 126 10.00 -34.48 -25.93
CA ILE A 126 9.94 -34.13 -27.35
C ILE A 126 10.47 -35.28 -28.20
N TYR A 127 9.65 -35.71 -29.16
CA TYR A 127 9.99 -36.68 -30.18
C TYR A 127 10.15 -36.02 -31.54
N GLN A 128 11.00 -36.61 -32.39
CA GLN A 128 11.21 -36.22 -33.78
C GLN A 128 10.76 -37.34 -34.72
N VAL A 129 10.04 -36.95 -35.78
CA VAL A 129 9.58 -37.84 -36.86
C VAL A 129 10.64 -37.89 -37.96
N GLU A 130 10.98 -36.74 -38.58
CA GLU A 130 12.06 -36.60 -39.57
C GLU A 130 12.62 -35.15 -39.58
N GLY A 131 13.96 -35.00 -39.54
CA GLY A 131 14.66 -33.70 -39.55
C GLY A 131 14.78 -33.03 -38.18
N ASN A 132 15.82 -32.19 -38.01
CA ASN A 132 16.10 -31.51 -36.73
C ASN A 132 15.50 -30.10 -36.68
N LYS A 133 14.17 -30.01 -36.57
CA LYS A 133 13.46 -28.72 -36.40
C LYS A 133 13.03 -28.52 -34.94
N PRO A 134 13.13 -27.31 -34.38
CA PRO A 134 12.65 -27.02 -33.03
C PRO A 134 11.12 -26.92 -32.98
N LEU A 135 10.53 -27.29 -31.84
CA LEU A 135 9.11 -27.07 -31.57
C LEU A 135 8.84 -25.57 -31.44
N ILE A 136 7.93 -25.03 -32.26
CA ILE A 136 7.54 -23.63 -32.18
C ILE A 136 6.46 -23.47 -31.11
N PHE A 137 6.75 -22.72 -30.05
CA PHE A 137 5.80 -22.43 -28.98
C PHE A 137 5.45 -20.94 -28.94
N LYS A 138 4.34 -20.62 -28.28
CA LYS A 138 3.93 -19.24 -28.05
C LYS A 138 4.04 -18.93 -26.56
N THR A 139 4.69 -17.81 -26.22
CA THR A 139 4.64 -17.28 -24.86
C THR A 139 3.29 -16.62 -24.63
N LEU A 140 2.67 -16.90 -23.48
CA LEU A 140 1.51 -16.14 -23.04
C LEU A 140 2.03 -14.87 -22.35
N PRO A 141 1.73 -13.67 -22.88
CA PRO A 141 2.14 -12.42 -22.26
C PRO A 141 1.57 -12.29 -20.84
N ASP A 142 2.23 -11.50 -19.99
CA ASP A 142 1.77 -11.20 -18.63
C ASP A 142 0.42 -10.45 -18.57
N PHE A 143 -0.10 -10.04 -19.73
CA PHE A 143 -1.29 -9.22 -19.90
C PHE A 143 -2.19 -9.80 -21.00
N GLY A 144 -3.50 -9.64 -20.84
CA GLY A 144 -4.51 -10.06 -21.81
C GLY A 144 -5.28 -11.31 -21.39
N LYS A 145 -6.39 -11.57 -22.11
CA LYS A 145 -7.25 -12.74 -21.90
C LYS A 145 -7.10 -13.72 -23.05
N TYR A 146 -6.62 -14.92 -22.74
CA TYR A 146 -6.36 -15.98 -23.71
C TYR A 146 -7.16 -17.23 -23.36
N SER A 147 -7.83 -17.80 -24.36
CA SER A 147 -8.39 -19.14 -24.24
C SER A 147 -7.25 -20.16 -24.27
N VAL A 148 -7.22 -21.02 -23.27
CA VAL A 148 -6.23 -22.09 -23.14
C VAL A 148 -6.95 -23.43 -23.17
N ILE A 149 -6.50 -24.32 -24.03
CA ILE A 149 -7.03 -25.68 -24.17
C ILE A 149 -6.05 -26.61 -23.47
N LEU A 150 -6.55 -27.40 -22.52
CA LEU A 150 -5.78 -28.43 -21.83
C LEU A 150 -6.06 -29.79 -22.47
N ILE A 151 -4.98 -30.49 -22.81
CA ILE A 151 -5.00 -31.85 -23.33
C ILE A 151 -4.31 -32.76 -22.31
N PRO A 152 -5.06 -33.61 -21.59
CA PRO A 152 -4.50 -34.56 -20.65
C PRO A 152 -3.76 -35.68 -21.38
N ALA A 153 -2.77 -36.26 -20.72
CA ALA A 153 -2.05 -37.43 -21.20
C ALA A 153 -2.85 -38.74 -20.96
N THR A 154 -4.07 -38.83 -21.48
CA THR A 154 -4.95 -40.00 -21.30
C THR A 154 -5.53 -40.48 -22.62
N GLU A 155 -5.83 -41.78 -22.70
CA GLU A 155 -6.28 -42.48 -23.92
C GLU A 155 -7.60 -41.92 -24.49
N ASN A 156 -8.46 -41.34 -23.64
CA ASN A 156 -9.79 -40.87 -24.02
C ASN A 156 -9.82 -39.52 -24.76
N GLY A 157 -8.67 -38.83 -24.92
CA GLY A 157 -8.57 -37.61 -25.73
C GLY A 157 -9.50 -36.44 -25.32
N LYS A 158 -10.00 -36.45 -24.07
CA LYS A 158 -10.91 -35.41 -23.55
C LYS A 158 -10.17 -34.08 -23.45
N ILE A 159 -10.78 -33.00 -23.92
CA ILE A 159 -10.23 -31.64 -23.83
C ILE A 159 -10.90 -30.86 -22.70
N TYR A 160 -10.15 -29.95 -22.06
CA TYR A 160 -10.68 -29.03 -21.06
C TYR A 160 -10.31 -27.60 -21.44
N ASN A 161 -11.17 -26.65 -21.05
CA ASN A 161 -10.97 -25.25 -21.39
C ASN A 161 -10.62 -24.48 -20.12
N GLY A 162 -9.53 -23.73 -20.18
CA GLY A 162 -9.11 -22.75 -19.21
C GLY A 162 -9.01 -21.36 -19.81
N GLU A 163 -8.91 -20.37 -18.94
CA GLU A 163 -8.64 -18.99 -19.31
C GLU A 163 -7.32 -18.56 -18.67
N TYR A 164 -6.43 -17.97 -19.45
CA TYR A 164 -5.26 -17.27 -18.95
C TYR A 164 -5.53 -15.78 -19.01
N ILE A 165 -5.61 -15.14 -17.85
CA ILE A 165 -5.93 -13.72 -17.71
C ILE A 165 -4.80 -13.07 -16.92
N ASP A 166 -4.09 -12.14 -17.55
CA ASP A 166 -3.09 -11.28 -16.92
C ASP A 166 -2.09 -12.05 -16.02
N GLY A 167 -1.45 -13.10 -16.57
CA GLY A 167 -0.46 -13.90 -15.84
C GLY A 167 -1.05 -15.06 -15.02
N HIS A 168 -2.38 -15.15 -14.91
CA HIS A 168 -3.05 -16.18 -14.11
C HIS A 168 -3.86 -17.15 -14.98
N PHE A 169 -3.50 -18.43 -14.92
CA PHE A 169 -4.30 -19.51 -15.48
C PHE A 169 -5.42 -19.90 -14.52
N SER A 170 -6.64 -20.04 -15.04
CA SER A 170 -7.82 -20.49 -14.31
C SER A 170 -8.59 -21.54 -15.11
N ILE A 171 -9.17 -22.51 -14.41
CA ILE A 171 -10.05 -23.53 -14.99
C ILE A 171 -11.28 -23.70 -14.09
N LEU A 172 -12.44 -23.92 -14.69
CA LEU A 172 -13.69 -24.11 -13.94
C LEU A 172 -13.60 -25.25 -12.94
N GLN A 173 -14.12 -25.04 -11.74
CA GLN A 173 -14.06 -26.01 -10.65
C GLN A 173 -14.62 -27.40 -11.03
N LYS A 174 -15.72 -27.44 -11.79
CA LYS A 174 -16.35 -28.68 -12.27
C LYS A 174 -15.47 -29.40 -13.29
N GLN A 175 -14.90 -28.66 -14.25
CA GLN A 175 -13.94 -29.20 -15.22
C GLN A 175 -12.65 -29.67 -14.55
N ARG A 176 -12.18 -28.94 -13.53
CA ARG A 176 -11.03 -29.32 -12.70
C ARG A 176 -11.27 -30.62 -11.96
N GLN A 177 -12.44 -30.79 -11.33
CA GLN A 177 -12.78 -32.02 -10.62
C GLN A 177 -12.89 -33.20 -11.59
N GLN A 178 -13.43 -32.97 -12.79
CA GLN A 178 -13.52 -34.00 -13.82
C GLN A 178 -12.16 -34.34 -14.41
N LEU A 179 -11.33 -33.34 -14.71
CA LEU A 179 -9.93 -33.49 -15.13
C LEU A 179 -9.15 -34.29 -14.09
N ARG A 180 -9.25 -33.94 -12.81
CA ARG A 180 -8.59 -34.70 -11.73
C ARG A 180 -9.03 -36.16 -11.71
N LYS A 181 -10.33 -36.44 -11.87
CA LYS A 181 -10.84 -37.83 -11.94
C LYS A 181 -10.38 -38.57 -13.20
N ASP A 182 -10.36 -37.90 -14.35
CA ASP A 182 -9.95 -38.49 -15.62
C ASP A 182 -8.43 -38.72 -15.68
N LEU A 183 -7.64 -37.94 -14.93
CA LEU A 183 -6.22 -38.13 -14.71
C LEU A 183 -5.92 -39.19 -13.63
N ASP A 184 -6.92 -39.62 -12.86
CA ASP A 184 -6.79 -40.59 -11.76
C ASP A 184 -6.97 -42.03 -12.30
N ILE A 185 -5.95 -42.54 -13.00
CA ILE A 185 -5.91 -43.94 -13.43
C ILE A 185 -5.40 -44.82 -12.26
N SER A 186 -6.36 -45.17 -11.40
CA SER A 186 -6.49 -46.31 -10.47
C SER A 186 -5.29 -46.91 -9.70
N SER A 187 -5.55 -47.03 -8.39
CA SER A 187 -5.26 -48.15 -7.46
C SER A 187 -3.84 -48.35 -6.92
N ASP A 188 -3.16 -47.29 -6.51
CA ASP A 188 -2.29 -47.39 -5.33
C ASP A 188 -2.25 -46.05 -4.61
N ASN A 189 -2.24 -46.08 -3.27
CA ASN A 189 -2.52 -44.94 -2.39
C ASN A 189 -1.40 -43.85 -2.37
N THR A 190 -0.62 -43.73 -3.43
CA THR A 190 0.33 -42.65 -3.67
C THR A 190 -0.22 -41.76 -4.79
N LEU A 191 -0.91 -40.68 -4.41
CA LEU A 191 -1.43 -39.67 -5.34
C LEU A 191 -0.31 -39.15 -6.25
N GLN A 192 -0.35 -39.50 -7.54
CA GLN A 192 0.47 -38.84 -8.57
C GLN A 192 -0.40 -38.54 -9.79
N ILE A 193 -0.76 -37.27 -9.93
CA ILE A 193 -1.65 -36.74 -10.96
C ILE A 193 -0.81 -36.39 -12.19
N TYR A 194 -1.24 -36.76 -13.40
CA TYR A 194 -0.53 -36.39 -14.63
C TYR A 194 -0.68 -34.89 -14.94
N ASP A 195 0.31 -34.33 -15.64
CA ASP A 195 0.25 -32.98 -16.18
C ASP A 195 -0.49 -32.97 -17.53
N SER A 196 -1.05 -31.81 -17.89
CA SER A 196 -1.72 -31.60 -19.18
C SER A 196 -0.93 -30.65 -20.06
N ILE A 197 -0.93 -30.89 -21.38
CA ILE A 197 -0.36 -29.95 -22.35
C ILE A 197 -1.34 -28.80 -22.54
N ALA A 198 -0.86 -27.57 -22.39
CA ALA A 198 -1.65 -26.37 -22.62
C ALA A 198 -1.37 -25.80 -24.01
N LEU A 199 -2.45 -25.53 -24.76
CA LEU A 199 -2.43 -24.91 -26.08
C LEU A 199 -3.22 -23.61 -26.06
N THR A 200 -2.88 -22.67 -26.95
CA THR A 200 -3.73 -21.51 -27.23
C THR A 200 -4.05 -21.41 -28.72
N LYS A 201 -5.22 -20.88 -29.05
CA LYS A 201 -5.69 -20.67 -30.42
C LYS A 201 -5.65 -19.17 -30.75
N ASN A 202 -5.00 -18.80 -31.85
CA ASN A 202 -5.02 -17.44 -32.39
C ASN A 202 -5.30 -17.49 -33.91
N GLY A 203 -5.56 -16.35 -34.55
CA GLY A 203 -5.80 -16.25 -35.99
C GLY A 203 -4.70 -16.83 -36.90
N GLU A 204 -3.51 -17.10 -36.36
CA GLU A 204 -2.35 -17.71 -37.05
C GLU A 204 -2.23 -19.23 -36.89
N GLY A 205 -3.01 -19.86 -35.98
CA GLY A 205 -2.94 -21.30 -35.70
C GLY A 205 -3.09 -21.66 -34.22
N ILE A 206 -2.84 -22.93 -33.90
CA ILE A 206 -2.83 -23.48 -32.53
C ILE A 206 -1.38 -23.72 -32.12
N PHE A 207 -0.97 -23.18 -30.97
CA PHE A 207 0.41 -23.27 -30.50
C PHE A 207 0.47 -23.76 -29.07
N PRO A 208 1.49 -24.57 -28.71
CA PRO A 208 1.72 -24.94 -27.33
C PRO A 208 2.26 -23.74 -26.55
N VAL A 209 1.82 -23.62 -25.30
CA VAL A 209 2.18 -22.49 -24.41
C VAL A 209 2.88 -22.94 -23.13
N GLY A 210 2.56 -24.14 -22.65
CA GLY A 210 3.04 -24.59 -21.35
C GLY A 210 2.54 -25.97 -20.95
N ILE A 211 2.90 -26.38 -19.75
CA ILE A 211 2.43 -27.58 -19.06
C ILE A 211 1.59 -27.15 -17.87
N TYR A 212 0.37 -27.65 -17.77
CA TYR A 212 -0.48 -27.43 -16.61
C TYR A 212 -0.26 -28.52 -15.57
N SER A 213 0.23 -28.09 -14.40
CA SER A 213 0.49 -28.89 -13.20
C SER A 213 -0.81 -28.96 -12.38
N SER A 214 -1.47 -30.11 -12.37
CA SER A 214 -2.80 -30.29 -11.74
C SER A 214 -2.74 -30.38 -10.20
N ASP A 215 -1.57 -30.69 -9.66
CA ASP A 215 -1.20 -30.72 -8.24
C ASP A 215 -0.95 -29.30 -7.67
N ARG A 216 -0.18 -28.48 -8.40
CA ARG A 216 0.21 -27.11 -8.05
C ARG A 216 -0.75 -26.05 -8.58
N GLU A 217 -1.76 -26.48 -9.34
CA GLU A 217 -2.76 -25.63 -10.00
C GLU A 217 -2.12 -24.49 -10.81
N LYS A 218 -0.97 -24.77 -11.43
CA LYS A 218 -0.15 -23.75 -12.10
C LYS A 218 0.13 -24.15 -13.55
N LEU A 219 -0.05 -23.19 -14.45
CA LEU A 219 0.47 -23.29 -15.81
C LEU A 219 1.96 -22.89 -15.79
N ILE A 220 2.81 -23.82 -16.21
CA ILE A 220 4.25 -23.64 -16.32
C ILE A 220 4.57 -23.35 -17.79
N PRO A 221 5.05 -22.14 -18.14
CA PRO A 221 5.44 -21.81 -19.50
C PRO A 221 6.50 -22.78 -20.06
N LEU A 222 6.47 -23.02 -21.37
CA LEU A 222 7.43 -23.95 -22.01
C LEU A 222 8.89 -23.46 -21.92
N ASP A 223 9.12 -22.15 -21.96
CA ASP A 223 10.42 -21.50 -21.81
C ASP A 223 10.96 -21.54 -20.37
N ALA A 224 10.10 -21.76 -19.38
CA ALA A 224 10.54 -21.98 -17.99
C ALA A 224 11.10 -23.40 -17.75
N LEU A 225 11.04 -24.29 -18.75
CA LEU A 225 11.55 -25.66 -18.68
C LEU A 225 12.96 -25.71 -19.27
N GLU A 226 13.98 -25.39 -18.46
CA GLU A 226 15.39 -25.30 -18.87
C GLU A 226 15.89 -26.52 -19.65
N TYR A 227 15.37 -27.72 -19.33
CA TYR A 227 15.73 -28.97 -20.00
C TYR A 227 15.23 -29.07 -21.46
N LEU A 228 14.34 -28.19 -21.90
CA LEU A 228 13.80 -28.13 -23.27
C LEU A 228 14.38 -27.01 -24.12
N GLU A 229 15.22 -26.13 -23.56
CA GLU A 229 15.67 -24.87 -24.21
C GLU A 229 16.23 -25.07 -25.62
N ASN A 230 17.01 -26.12 -25.85
CA ASN A 230 17.64 -26.41 -27.15
C ASN A 230 16.69 -27.05 -28.19
N SER A 231 15.47 -27.40 -27.79
CA SER A 231 14.48 -28.12 -28.62
C SER A 231 13.22 -27.30 -28.91
N ILE A 232 13.10 -26.10 -28.34
CA ILE A 232 11.94 -25.20 -28.51
C ILE A 232 12.37 -23.84 -29.05
N LYS A 233 11.48 -23.15 -29.77
CA LYS A 233 11.72 -21.79 -30.29
C LYS A 233 10.44 -20.94 -30.19
N PRO A 234 10.51 -19.69 -29.69
CA PRO A 234 9.33 -18.84 -29.62
C PRO A 234 8.86 -18.41 -31.02
N LEU A 235 7.53 -18.36 -31.21
CA LEU A 235 6.90 -17.82 -32.42
C LEU A 235 7.26 -16.33 -32.57
N GLN A 236 7.96 -15.99 -33.65
CA GLN A 236 8.26 -14.59 -33.95
C GLN A 236 7.04 -13.91 -34.59
N VAL A 237 6.39 -13.02 -33.83
CA VAL A 237 5.34 -12.15 -34.37
C VAL A 237 5.99 -11.22 -35.39
N LYS A 238 5.53 -11.27 -36.65
CA LYS A 238 5.88 -10.24 -37.64
C LYS A 238 5.22 -8.94 -37.24
N THR A 239 5.84 -8.18 -36.35
CA THR A 239 5.58 -6.75 -36.30
C THR A 239 6.09 -6.20 -37.63
N ASN A 240 5.17 -5.76 -38.49
CA ASN A 240 5.57 -4.81 -39.52
C ASN A 240 6.23 -3.66 -38.75
N PRO A 241 7.53 -3.38 -38.94
CA PRO A 241 8.09 -2.20 -38.36
C PRO A 241 7.30 -1.06 -38.99
N VAL A 242 6.55 -0.34 -38.16
CA VAL A 242 6.17 1.03 -38.50
C VAL A 242 7.46 1.68 -38.97
N SER A 243 7.43 2.13 -40.22
CA SER A 243 8.57 2.61 -40.99
C SER A 243 9.65 3.22 -40.10
N ASN A 244 10.83 2.61 -40.12
CA ASN A 244 12.07 3.18 -39.63
C ASN A 244 12.34 4.52 -40.35
N ASN A 245 11.73 5.60 -39.86
CA ASN A 245 12.39 6.89 -39.82
C ASN A 245 13.06 6.97 -38.45
N ASN A 246 14.30 6.46 -38.39
CA ASN A 246 15.21 6.60 -37.27
C ASN A 246 15.62 8.07 -37.10
N GLN A 247 14.72 8.87 -36.55
CA GLN A 247 15.05 9.99 -35.68
C GLN A 247 14.20 9.81 -34.44
N LYS A 248 14.83 9.37 -33.34
CA LYS A 248 14.20 9.34 -32.02
C LYS A 248 13.69 10.75 -31.77
N VAL A 249 12.36 10.93 -31.76
CA VAL A 249 11.76 12.26 -31.63
C VAL A 249 12.21 12.84 -30.30
N GLU A 250 12.69 14.07 -30.32
CA GLU A 250 13.11 14.73 -29.10
C GLU A 250 11.92 14.87 -28.12
N GLU A 251 12.18 14.59 -26.85
CA GLU A 251 11.18 14.77 -25.80
C GLU A 251 11.04 16.26 -25.50
N LYS A 252 9.82 16.78 -25.62
CA LYS A 252 9.49 18.18 -25.41
C LYS A 252 8.53 18.31 -24.24
N PHE A 253 8.73 19.35 -23.44
CA PHE A 253 7.95 19.61 -22.24
C PHE A 253 7.07 20.85 -22.40
N TYR A 254 5.83 20.77 -21.92
CA TYR A 254 4.84 21.84 -21.95
C TYR A 254 4.31 22.11 -20.55
N VAL A 255 4.14 23.37 -20.16
CA VAL A 255 3.70 23.72 -18.80
C VAL A 255 2.33 24.41 -18.79
N LEU A 256 1.45 23.89 -17.94
CA LEU A 256 0.26 24.59 -17.45
C LEU A 256 0.42 24.85 -15.96
N GLU A 257 0.17 26.06 -15.49
CA GLU A 257 0.30 26.39 -14.08
C GLU A 257 -0.77 27.36 -13.58
N ASN A 258 -1.04 27.26 -12.28
CA ASN A 258 -1.87 28.16 -11.49
C ASN A 258 -1.27 28.27 -10.06
N ASP A 259 -1.97 28.94 -9.14
CA ASP A 259 -1.46 29.17 -7.77
C ASP A 259 -1.36 27.89 -6.92
N TYR A 260 -1.94 26.77 -7.37
CA TYR A 260 -1.96 25.48 -6.67
C TYR A 260 -1.09 24.40 -7.34
N LEU A 261 -0.86 24.50 -8.64
CA LEU A 261 -0.26 23.45 -9.46
C LEU A 261 0.63 24.03 -10.56
N GLN A 262 1.75 23.39 -10.80
CA GLN A 262 2.49 23.45 -12.05
C GLN A 262 2.57 22.04 -12.64
N LEU A 263 1.94 21.85 -13.80
CA LEU A 263 1.83 20.59 -14.53
C LEU A 263 2.81 20.61 -15.70
N VAL A 264 3.72 19.63 -15.73
CA VAL A 264 4.73 19.50 -16.78
C VAL A 264 4.38 18.29 -17.63
N PHE A 265 3.95 18.54 -18.86
CA PHE A 265 3.56 17.50 -19.81
C PHE A 265 4.72 17.13 -20.73
N SER A 266 4.89 15.85 -21.00
CA SER A 266 5.76 15.34 -22.07
C SER A 266 4.94 15.01 -23.32
N ASN A 267 5.51 15.29 -24.50
CA ASN A 267 4.96 14.79 -25.78
C ASN A 267 4.97 13.26 -25.85
N TYR A 268 5.85 12.58 -25.11
CA TYR A 268 5.77 11.13 -24.94
C TYR A 268 4.59 10.79 -24.05
N GLY A 269 3.67 10.00 -24.60
CA GLY A 269 2.43 9.59 -23.93
C GLY A 269 1.37 10.70 -23.81
N GLY A 270 1.69 11.96 -24.14
CA GLY A 270 0.83 13.10 -23.80
C GLY A 270 0.49 13.09 -22.31
N ALA A 271 1.53 12.91 -21.49
CA ALA A 271 1.44 12.51 -20.08
C ALA A 271 2.19 13.50 -19.18
N LEU A 272 1.95 13.44 -17.86
CA LEU A 272 2.60 14.31 -16.88
C LEU A 272 3.92 13.69 -16.41
N SER A 273 5.03 14.34 -16.76
CA SER A 273 6.37 13.98 -16.26
C SER A 273 6.64 14.59 -14.89
N GLU A 274 6.03 15.74 -14.57
CA GLU A 274 6.10 16.35 -13.24
C GLU A 274 4.74 16.95 -12.85
N ILE A 275 4.45 16.89 -11.55
CA ILE A 275 3.36 17.62 -10.91
C ILE A 275 3.98 18.34 -9.72
N ASN A 276 4.06 19.66 -9.80
CA ASN A 276 4.78 20.48 -8.83
C ASN A 276 3.78 21.34 -8.05
N LEU A 277 3.79 21.22 -6.73
CA LEU A 277 2.91 21.97 -5.82
C LEU A 277 3.66 23.19 -5.29
N PRO A 278 3.26 24.43 -5.62
CA PRO A 278 3.91 25.64 -5.12
C PRO A 278 3.88 25.68 -3.58
N PHE A 279 4.90 26.22 -2.95
CA PHE A 279 4.90 26.44 -1.50
C PHE A 279 4.05 27.65 -1.10
N LYS A 280 3.49 27.57 0.11
CA LYS A 280 2.88 28.68 0.81
C LYS A 280 3.95 29.73 1.12
N THR A 281 3.80 30.92 0.56
CA THR A 281 4.70 32.05 0.78
C THR A 281 3.90 33.32 1.09
N LYS A 282 4.58 34.44 1.36
CA LYS A 282 3.91 35.74 1.46
C LYS A 282 3.24 36.16 0.15
N ASN A 283 3.76 35.69 -0.98
CA ASN A 283 3.27 36.03 -2.32
C ASN A 283 2.20 35.03 -2.81
N ASN A 284 2.29 33.76 -2.41
CA ASN A 284 1.29 32.74 -2.69
C ASN A 284 0.68 32.25 -1.37
N THR A 285 -0.43 32.86 -0.98
CA THR A 285 -1.17 32.51 0.24
C THR A 285 -2.21 31.40 0.04
N LEU A 286 -2.51 31.04 -1.22
CA LEU A 286 -3.49 30.03 -1.60
C LEU A 286 -2.95 28.61 -1.41
N SER A 287 -1.66 28.40 -1.66
CA SER A 287 -1.03 27.12 -1.35
C SER A 287 -1.07 26.82 0.15
N VAL A 288 -1.32 25.55 0.48
CA VAL A 288 -1.24 25.00 1.84
C VAL A 288 0.06 24.23 2.08
N VAL A 289 0.85 24.00 1.04
CA VAL A 289 2.08 23.20 1.09
C VAL A 289 3.20 24.00 1.75
N ARG A 290 3.83 23.45 2.78
CA ARG A 290 4.94 24.11 3.48
C ARG A 290 6.27 23.51 3.08
N GLU A 291 7.28 24.36 2.95
CA GLU A 291 8.66 23.99 2.69
C GLU A 291 9.28 23.33 3.95
N ILE A 292 9.86 22.14 3.79
CA ILE A 292 10.55 21.41 4.87
C ILE A 292 12.06 21.44 4.71
N GLU A 293 12.79 20.85 5.66
CA GLU A 293 14.26 20.84 5.67
C GLU A 293 14.84 20.22 4.40
N PHE A 294 14.31 19.08 3.94
CA PHE A 294 14.76 18.41 2.73
C PHE A 294 14.62 19.29 1.47
N ASP A 295 13.57 20.12 1.39
CA ASP A 295 13.37 21.04 0.28
C ASP A 295 14.46 22.13 0.26
N ARG A 296 14.75 22.70 1.43
CA ARG A 296 15.79 23.72 1.61
C ARG A 296 17.18 23.16 1.33
N GLU A 297 17.47 21.95 1.81
CA GLU A 297 18.74 21.26 1.57
C GLU A 297 18.91 20.95 0.09
N MET A 298 17.87 20.45 -0.58
CA MET A 298 17.88 20.20 -2.03
C MET A 298 18.17 21.48 -2.80
N ALA A 299 17.47 22.58 -2.51
CA ALA A 299 17.67 23.86 -3.20
C ALA A 299 19.08 24.44 -2.98
N LYS A 300 19.66 24.24 -1.80
CA LYS A 300 20.98 24.76 -1.42
C LYS A 300 22.12 23.92 -1.99
N ASN A 301 22.06 22.60 -1.83
CA ASN A 301 23.18 21.70 -2.10
C ASN A 301 23.05 21.01 -3.48
N HIS A 302 21.83 20.79 -3.98
CA HIS A 302 21.54 20.09 -5.25
C HIS A 302 20.61 20.92 -6.14
N PRO A 303 20.99 22.16 -6.52
CA PRO A 303 20.10 23.11 -7.18
C PRO A 303 19.52 22.61 -8.51
N TYR A 304 20.19 21.67 -9.20
CA TYR A 304 19.67 21.05 -10.43
C TYR A 304 18.44 20.18 -10.15
N ASN A 305 18.46 19.41 -9.06
CA ASN A 305 17.34 18.57 -8.60
C ASN A 305 16.27 19.36 -7.83
N ALA A 306 16.49 20.66 -7.63
CA ALA A 306 15.52 21.61 -7.10
C ALA A 306 14.97 22.58 -8.16
N ARG A 307 15.19 22.34 -9.46
CA ARG A 307 14.59 23.15 -10.53
C ARG A 307 13.16 22.70 -10.84
N PHE A 308 12.25 23.63 -11.09
CA PHE A 308 10.87 23.37 -11.43
C PHE A 308 10.43 24.28 -12.59
N PRO A 309 10.14 23.71 -13.78
CA PRO A 309 10.39 22.32 -14.20
C PRO A 309 11.88 21.93 -14.20
N SER A 310 12.17 20.62 -14.24
CA SER A 310 13.54 20.10 -14.29
C SER A 310 14.21 20.29 -15.66
N HIS A 311 13.42 20.28 -16.73
CA HIS A 311 13.87 20.43 -18.13
C HIS A 311 13.46 21.76 -18.74
N SER A 312 14.00 22.09 -19.92
CA SER A 312 13.50 23.20 -20.74
C SER A 312 12.10 22.92 -21.24
N TYR A 313 11.25 23.93 -21.31
CA TYR A 313 9.82 23.77 -21.56
C TYR A 313 9.22 24.94 -22.31
N ASP A 314 8.06 24.68 -22.91
CA ASP A 314 7.23 25.68 -23.59
C ASP A 314 6.01 26.04 -22.75
N THR A 315 5.61 27.31 -22.84
CA THR A 315 4.38 27.86 -22.24
C THR A 315 3.47 28.43 -23.34
N PRO A 316 2.14 28.48 -23.12
CA PRO A 316 1.21 28.89 -24.16
C PRO A 316 1.38 30.39 -24.47
N GLY A 317 1.38 30.74 -25.75
CA GLY A 317 1.30 32.13 -26.23
C GLY A 317 -0.03 32.43 -26.94
N ALA A 318 -0.03 33.38 -27.89
CA ALA A 318 -1.25 33.78 -28.59
C ALA A 318 -1.78 32.71 -29.57
N SER A 319 -0.88 31.84 -30.07
CA SER A 319 -1.20 30.73 -30.96
C SER A 319 -0.22 29.58 -30.76
N LEU A 320 -0.51 28.39 -31.30
CA LEU A 320 0.40 27.23 -31.28
C LEU A 320 1.75 27.49 -32.00
N LYS A 321 1.84 28.55 -32.81
CA LYS A 321 3.08 28.94 -33.49
C LYS A 321 3.92 29.90 -32.64
N ASP A 322 3.32 30.50 -31.62
CA ASP A 322 3.91 31.55 -30.78
C ASP A 322 4.13 31.04 -29.35
N LEU A 323 4.75 29.87 -29.19
CA LEU A 323 5.08 29.34 -27.86
C LEU A 323 6.26 30.12 -27.26
N THR A 324 6.19 30.37 -25.96
CA THR A 324 7.31 30.97 -25.23
C THR A 324 8.18 29.84 -24.67
N PHE A 325 9.40 29.72 -25.20
CA PHE A 325 10.41 28.77 -24.76
C PHE A 325 11.15 29.27 -23.51
N HIS A 326 11.30 28.39 -22.52
CA HIS A 326 12.06 28.62 -21.30
C HIS A 326 13.20 27.62 -21.22
N GLU A 327 14.44 28.12 -21.18
CA GLU A 327 15.63 27.26 -21.13
C GLU A 327 15.73 26.48 -19.80
N LYS A 328 15.29 27.08 -18.69
CA LYS A 328 15.44 26.54 -17.33
C LYS A 328 14.26 26.94 -16.46
N GLY A 329 13.82 26.03 -15.58
CA GLY A 329 12.87 26.32 -14.52
C GLY A 329 13.46 27.11 -13.34
N SER A 330 12.59 27.46 -12.40
CA SER A 330 12.94 28.17 -11.16
C SER A 330 13.53 27.23 -10.11
N VAL A 331 14.47 27.70 -9.28
CA VAL A 331 15.08 26.88 -8.21
C VAL A 331 14.29 27.03 -6.91
N GLY A 332 13.88 25.92 -6.31
CA GLY A 332 13.07 25.87 -5.10
C GLY A 332 11.62 26.32 -5.34
N GLY A 333 10.88 26.57 -4.27
CA GLY A 333 9.51 27.12 -4.35
C GLY A 333 8.40 26.09 -4.60
N TYR A 334 8.75 24.82 -4.85
CA TYR A 334 7.78 23.76 -5.13
C TYR A 334 8.14 22.44 -4.44
N TYR A 335 7.10 21.67 -4.17
CA TYR A 335 7.17 20.25 -3.85
C TYR A 335 6.83 19.39 -5.08
N PRO A 336 7.68 18.44 -5.51
CA PRO A 336 7.32 17.47 -6.54
C PRO A 336 6.41 16.39 -5.96
N LEU A 337 5.17 16.30 -6.47
CA LEU A 337 4.21 15.29 -6.05
C LEU A 337 4.59 13.90 -6.55
N ILE A 338 5.18 13.80 -7.74
CA ILE A 338 5.61 12.55 -8.38
C ILE A 338 7.13 12.53 -8.57
N ARG A 339 7.71 11.33 -8.58
CA ARG A 339 9.14 11.13 -8.88
C ARG A 339 9.44 11.55 -10.31
N ARG A 340 10.64 12.10 -10.49
CA ARG A 340 11.12 12.70 -11.74
C ARG A 340 12.61 12.38 -11.92
N ASP A 341 13.17 12.84 -13.04
CA ASP A 341 14.58 12.65 -13.36
C ASP A 341 15.51 13.19 -12.26
N LEU A 342 16.64 12.49 -12.04
CA LEU A 342 17.74 12.98 -11.21
C LEU A 342 18.89 13.46 -12.09
N ILE A 343 19.30 14.71 -11.87
CA ILE A 343 20.26 15.47 -12.67
C ILE A 343 21.47 15.82 -11.80
N GLU A 344 22.62 15.20 -12.06
CA GLU A 344 23.88 15.55 -11.37
C GLU A 344 24.54 16.81 -11.96
N LYS A 345 24.98 16.74 -13.23
CA LYS A 345 25.66 17.84 -13.93
C LYS A 345 25.16 17.93 -15.35
N PRO A 346 24.47 19.01 -15.75
CA PRO A 346 24.07 19.21 -17.14
C PRO A 346 25.26 19.07 -18.09
N PRO A 347 25.11 18.39 -19.25
CA PRO A 347 23.87 17.84 -19.81
C PRO A 347 23.52 16.40 -19.34
N PHE A 348 24.27 15.82 -18.40
CA PHE A 348 24.11 14.43 -18.00
C PHE A 348 22.96 14.24 -16.99
N GLN A 349 22.11 13.25 -17.28
CA GLN A 349 21.10 12.72 -16.36
C GLN A 349 21.70 11.50 -15.66
N SER A 350 21.61 11.46 -14.34
CA SER A 350 22.05 10.31 -13.56
C SER A 350 21.03 9.18 -13.70
N VAL A 351 19.75 9.53 -13.63
CA VAL A 351 18.64 8.60 -13.83
C VAL A 351 17.50 9.28 -14.59
N LYS A 352 17.12 8.69 -15.72
CA LYS A 352 15.96 9.10 -16.52
C LYS A 352 14.76 8.23 -16.18
N VAL A 353 13.67 8.86 -15.76
CA VAL A 353 12.37 8.19 -15.56
C VAL A 353 11.75 7.92 -16.93
N THR A 354 11.50 6.65 -17.22
CA THR A 354 10.91 6.25 -18.51
C THR A 354 9.42 6.62 -18.60
N PRO A 355 8.87 6.97 -19.78
CA PRO A 355 7.47 7.39 -19.95
C PRO A 355 6.41 6.44 -19.37
N LYS A 356 6.67 5.13 -19.28
CA LYS A 356 5.77 4.15 -18.62
C LYS A 356 5.48 4.45 -17.14
N HIS A 357 6.27 5.32 -16.51
CA HIS A 357 6.14 5.75 -15.12
C HIS A 357 5.60 7.18 -14.97
N TYR A 358 5.36 7.89 -16.07
CA TYR A 358 4.71 9.20 -16.04
C TYR A 358 3.26 9.07 -15.56
N ALA A 359 2.75 10.13 -14.93
CA ALA A 359 1.37 10.17 -14.49
C ALA A 359 0.43 10.43 -15.68
N LEU A 360 -0.76 9.83 -15.65
CA LEU A 360 -1.79 9.94 -16.68
C LEU A 360 -1.31 9.52 -18.08
N ASN A 361 -0.34 8.61 -18.14
CA ASN A 361 0.08 7.97 -19.38
C ASN A 361 -0.84 6.77 -19.70
N ILE A 362 -0.93 6.42 -20.98
CA ILE A 362 -1.62 5.20 -21.41
C ILE A 362 -0.56 4.13 -21.66
N VAL A 363 -0.68 3.02 -20.95
CA VAL A 363 0.18 1.84 -21.08
C VAL A 363 -0.64 0.63 -21.53
N SER A 364 0.02 -0.38 -22.09
CA SER A 364 -0.60 -1.65 -22.45
C SER A 364 0.42 -2.78 -22.32
N GLU A 365 0.04 -3.98 -22.77
CA GLU A 365 0.95 -5.12 -22.94
C GLU A 365 2.14 -4.82 -23.87
N TYR A 366 2.00 -3.83 -24.75
CA TYR A 366 3.00 -3.40 -25.71
C TYR A 366 3.80 -2.21 -25.13
N PRO A 367 5.08 -2.38 -24.78
CA PRO A 367 5.88 -1.32 -24.15
C PRO A 367 5.94 -0.02 -24.96
N GLU A 368 5.86 -0.11 -26.29
CA GLU A 368 5.85 1.04 -27.19
C GLU A 368 4.65 1.97 -26.98
N MET A 369 3.56 1.51 -26.35
CA MET A 369 2.42 2.36 -26.04
C MET A 369 2.75 3.48 -25.07
N ALA A 370 3.61 3.19 -24.09
CA ALA A 370 4.07 4.19 -23.15
C ALA A 370 4.91 5.29 -23.82
N GLU A 371 5.59 4.96 -24.92
CA GLU A 371 6.49 5.83 -25.68
C GLU A 371 5.83 6.43 -26.93
N LEU A 372 4.50 6.27 -27.09
CA LEU A 372 3.78 6.84 -28.21
C LEU A 372 3.90 8.38 -28.18
N VAL A 373 4.38 8.97 -29.28
CA VAL A 373 4.57 10.42 -29.38
C VAL A 373 3.26 11.10 -29.78
N PHE A 374 2.80 12.04 -28.96
CA PHE A 374 1.61 12.85 -29.21
C PHE A 374 1.98 14.21 -29.78
N GLN A 375 1.14 14.71 -30.69
CA GLN A 375 1.21 16.08 -31.19
C GLN A 375 0.28 16.99 -30.39
N VAL A 376 0.76 18.17 -30.02
CA VAL A 376 -0.08 19.20 -29.40
C VAL A 376 -1.00 19.81 -30.46
N LYS A 377 -2.31 19.73 -30.25
CA LYS A 377 -3.36 20.26 -31.15
C LYS A 377 -3.98 21.56 -30.65
N GLU A 378 -3.89 21.83 -29.36
CA GLU A 378 -4.37 23.03 -28.70
C GLU A 378 -3.51 23.24 -27.45
N PHE A 379 -3.12 24.49 -27.18
CA PHE A 379 -2.38 24.84 -25.96
C PHE A 379 -2.71 26.28 -25.59
N THR A 380 -3.54 26.43 -24.56
CA THR A 380 -3.97 27.70 -23.98
C THR A 380 -3.50 27.77 -22.53
N LYS A 381 -3.78 28.87 -21.83
CA LYS A 381 -3.39 29.06 -20.42
C LYS A 381 -3.97 28.01 -19.46
N ASP A 382 -5.10 27.42 -19.80
CA ASP A 382 -5.90 26.54 -18.94
C ASP A 382 -6.19 25.17 -19.56
N ARG A 383 -5.75 24.92 -20.81
CA ARG A 383 -6.07 23.70 -21.54
C ARG A 383 -4.93 23.28 -22.47
N ILE A 384 -4.69 21.98 -22.56
CA ILE A 384 -3.78 21.39 -23.54
C ILE A 384 -4.40 20.12 -24.13
N VAL A 385 -4.30 19.97 -25.45
CA VAL A 385 -4.84 18.82 -26.20
C VAL A 385 -3.71 18.12 -26.93
N PHE A 386 -3.58 16.82 -26.68
CA PHE A 386 -2.64 15.93 -27.31
C PHE A 386 -3.38 14.94 -28.22
N GLU A 387 -2.85 14.69 -29.42
CA GLU A 387 -3.38 13.67 -30.34
C GLU A 387 -2.24 12.80 -30.87
N ALA A 388 -2.41 11.49 -30.82
CA ALA A 388 -1.55 10.51 -31.48
C ALA A 388 -2.36 9.60 -32.39
N LYS A 389 -1.83 9.31 -33.58
CA LYS A 389 -2.44 8.42 -34.57
C LYS A 389 -1.57 7.18 -34.76
N GLN A 390 -2.19 6.02 -34.63
CA GLN A 390 -1.62 4.72 -34.96
C GLN A 390 -2.43 4.10 -36.10
N SER A 391 -1.92 3.02 -36.72
CA SER A 391 -2.56 2.41 -37.89
C SER A 391 -4.01 1.94 -37.67
N HIS A 392 -4.40 1.66 -36.42
CA HIS A 392 -5.71 1.09 -36.06
C HIS A 392 -6.47 1.90 -34.99
N ARG A 393 -5.94 3.07 -34.57
CA ARG A 393 -6.60 3.96 -33.60
C ARG A 393 -6.06 5.37 -33.60
N THR A 394 -6.89 6.31 -33.18
CA THR A 394 -6.49 7.67 -32.77
C THR A 394 -6.79 7.84 -31.29
N ILE A 395 -5.82 8.37 -30.55
CA ILE A 395 -5.95 8.68 -29.13
C ILE A 395 -5.82 10.19 -28.97
N THR A 396 -6.85 10.81 -28.39
CA THR A 396 -6.86 12.23 -28.04
C THR A 396 -6.97 12.37 -26.53
N LYS A 397 -6.07 13.15 -25.92
CA LYS A 397 -6.11 13.52 -24.51
C LYS A 397 -6.31 15.01 -24.39
N THR A 398 -7.31 15.44 -23.63
CA THR A 398 -7.56 16.84 -23.31
C THR A 398 -7.42 17.03 -21.82
N PHE A 399 -6.49 17.89 -21.41
CA PHE A 399 -6.33 18.30 -20.02
C PHE A 399 -6.83 19.73 -19.85
N SER A 400 -7.59 19.98 -18.79
CA SER A 400 -8.19 21.28 -18.50
C SER A 400 -8.10 21.63 -17.01
N LEU A 401 -7.79 22.90 -16.72
CA LEU A 401 -7.81 23.50 -15.39
C LEU A 401 -9.02 24.44 -15.20
N LYS A 402 -10.00 24.38 -16.11
CA LYS A 402 -11.19 25.24 -16.12
C LYS A 402 -11.93 25.25 -14.78
N ASP A 403 -12.15 24.07 -14.19
CA ASP A 403 -12.86 23.95 -12.92
C ASP A 403 -12.10 24.58 -11.73
N VAL A 404 -10.76 24.58 -11.75
CA VAL A 404 -9.96 25.27 -10.73
C VAL A 404 -10.24 26.77 -10.77
N ILE A 405 -10.34 27.32 -11.97
CA ILE A 405 -10.52 28.75 -12.21
C ILE A 405 -11.98 29.18 -11.95
N GLU A 406 -12.95 28.38 -12.39
CA GLU A 406 -14.37 28.75 -12.33
C GLU A 406 -15.06 28.33 -11.02
N LYS A 407 -14.71 27.17 -10.46
CA LYS A 407 -15.37 26.61 -9.27
C LYS A 407 -14.54 26.75 -8.00
N ASN A 408 -13.31 27.28 -8.10
CA ASN A 408 -12.35 27.35 -7.01
C ASN A 408 -12.10 25.95 -6.39
N ALA A 409 -11.95 24.94 -7.26
CA ALA A 409 -11.64 23.57 -6.87
C ALA A 409 -10.10 23.37 -6.89
N PRO A 410 -9.39 23.54 -5.76
CA PRO A 410 -7.94 23.50 -5.75
C PRO A 410 -7.43 22.09 -6.11
N TYR A 411 -6.31 22.02 -6.83
CA TYR A 411 -5.63 20.77 -7.22
C TYR A 411 -6.39 19.82 -8.16
N ILE A 412 -7.47 20.27 -8.81
CA ILE A 412 -8.23 19.45 -9.76
C ILE A 412 -7.74 19.62 -11.21
N ILE A 413 -7.69 18.52 -11.94
CA ILE A 413 -7.38 18.45 -13.36
C ILE A 413 -8.50 17.63 -14.03
N ASP A 414 -9.16 18.23 -15.02
CA ASP A 414 -10.12 17.52 -15.85
C ASP A 414 -9.37 16.84 -17.00
N LEU A 415 -9.50 15.53 -17.12
CA LEU A 415 -8.89 14.73 -18.18
C LEU A 415 -9.97 14.02 -19.00
N ASN A 416 -10.08 14.38 -20.27
CA ASN A 416 -10.85 13.62 -21.25
C ASN A 416 -9.90 12.78 -22.12
N ILE A 417 -10.18 11.49 -22.24
CA ILE A 417 -9.48 10.57 -23.14
C ILE A 417 -10.49 10.06 -24.16
N THR A 418 -10.24 10.32 -25.44
CA THR A 418 -11.02 9.77 -26.54
C THR A 418 -10.17 8.77 -27.32
N VAL A 419 -10.66 7.54 -27.46
CA VAL A 419 -10.03 6.50 -28.29
C VAL A 419 -10.97 6.14 -29.43
N ASP A 420 -10.59 6.50 -30.66
CA ASP A 420 -11.28 6.14 -31.89
C ASP A 420 -10.54 4.97 -32.55
N GLY A 421 -11.04 3.74 -32.36
CA GLY A 421 -10.40 2.49 -32.80
C GLY A 421 -10.27 1.45 -31.67
N ASP A 422 -9.25 0.59 -31.74
CA ASP A 422 -9.04 -0.48 -30.73
C ASP A 422 -8.55 0.09 -29.39
N ALA A 423 -9.34 -0.05 -28.34
CA ALA A 423 -9.00 0.40 -26.99
C ALA A 423 -8.70 -0.75 -26.01
N ARG A 424 -8.66 -2.00 -26.49
CA ARG A 424 -8.45 -3.17 -25.63
C ARG A 424 -7.08 -3.14 -24.96
N GLY A 425 -7.06 -3.48 -23.67
CA GLY A 425 -5.83 -3.62 -22.89
C GLY A 425 -5.09 -2.30 -22.64
N LEU A 426 -5.76 -1.15 -22.80
CA LEU A 426 -5.20 0.15 -22.45
C LEU A 426 -5.47 0.48 -20.98
N TRP A 427 -4.46 1.00 -20.30
CA TRP A 427 -4.52 1.38 -18.89
C TRP A 427 -3.99 2.79 -18.68
N LEU A 428 -4.63 3.56 -17.81
CA LEU A 428 -4.24 4.89 -17.37
C LEU A 428 -3.40 4.79 -16.08
N THR A 429 -2.20 5.36 -16.08
CA THR A 429 -1.28 5.33 -14.93
C THR A 429 -1.53 6.48 -13.95
N SER A 430 -1.28 6.25 -12.66
CA SER A 430 -1.22 7.31 -11.65
C SER A 430 0.15 7.99 -11.55
N GLY A 431 1.17 7.37 -12.13
CA GLY A 431 2.56 7.76 -11.88
C GLY A 431 3.02 7.26 -10.52
N ILE A 432 4.18 7.74 -10.07
CA ILE A 432 4.81 7.27 -8.84
C ILE A 432 4.97 8.46 -7.90
N PRO A 433 4.21 8.55 -6.80
CA PRO A 433 4.39 9.61 -5.83
C PRO A 433 5.81 9.70 -5.26
N GLU A 434 6.25 10.93 -4.99
CA GLU A 434 7.51 11.19 -4.30
C GLU A 434 7.47 10.65 -2.86
N VAL A 435 8.63 10.37 -2.27
CA VAL A 435 8.73 9.83 -0.91
C VAL A 435 8.58 10.93 0.13
N GLU A 436 7.68 10.72 1.08
CA GLU A 436 7.68 11.41 2.37
C GLU A 436 8.29 10.49 3.44
N TRP A 437 9.22 11.04 4.23
CA TRP A 437 9.89 10.30 5.29
C TRP A 437 9.16 10.50 6.62
N ILE A 438 8.33 9.53 7.00
CA ILE A 438 7.44 9.63 8.15
C ILE A 438 7.82 8.60 9.22
N SER A 439 8.24 9.06 10.40
CA SER A 439 8.59 8.18 11.53
C SER A 439 9.65 7.11 11.21
N GLY A 440 10.69 7.49 10.46
CA GLY A 440 11.85 6.62 10.19
C GLY A 440 11.77 5.78 8.90
N GLY A 441 10.78 6.00 8.04
CA GLY A 441 10.72 5.34 6.73
C GLY A 441 9.68 5.93 5.77
N PRO A 442 9.62 5.44 4.52
CA PRO A 442 8.60 5.82 3.55
C PRO A 442 7.22 5.28 3.95
N ALA A 443 6.15 6.01 3.64
CA ALA A 443 4.78 5.65 3.99
C ALA A 443 3.80 5.68 2.79
N PRO A 444 4.06 4.91 1.72
CA PRO A 444 3.11 4.81 0.61
C PRO A 444 1.76 4.22 1.07
N SER A 445 0.67 4.76 0.57
CA SER A 445 -0.69 4.33 0.88
C SER A 445 -1.54 4.33 -0.39
N LEU A 446 -2.23 3.22 -0.61
CA LEU A 446 -3.12 2.97 -1.75
C LEU A 446 -4.49 2.58 -1.23
N LYS A 447 -5.54 3.23 -1.73
CA LYS A 447 -6.93 3.02 -1.34
C LYS A 447 -7.81 3.22 -2.55
N TYR A 448 -8.97 2.62 -2.51
CA TYR A 448 -9.99 2.82 -3.52
C TYR A 448 -11.36 2.84 -2.86
N ARG A 449 -12.27 3.59 -3.47
CA ARG A 449 -13.66 3.65 -3.03
C ARG A 449 -14.54 2.82 -3.93
N ILE A 450 -15.51 2.16 -3.33
CA ILE A 450 -16.57 1.45 -4.02
C ILE A 450 -17.91 1.71 -3.36
N THR A 451 -18.95 1.75 -4.16
CA THR A 451 -20.32 1.80 -3.65
C THR A 451 -20.97 0.41 -3.77
N ARG A 452 -21.19 -0.25 -2.62
CA ARG A 452 -21.90 -1.56 -2.53
C ARG A 452 -23.24 -1.35 -1.81
N ASN A 453 -24.35 -1.75 -2.43
CA ASN A 453 -25.71 -1.60 -1.86
C ASN A 453 -26.04 -0.15 -1.41
N ASN A 454 -25.71 0.85 -2.23
CA ASN A 454 -25.84 2.28 -1.93
C ASN A 454 -25.07 2.76 -0.67
N LYS A 455 -24.11 1.98 -0.18
CA LYS A 455 -23.20 2.39 0.88
C LYS A 455 -21.80 2.53 0.30
N PRO A 456 -21.20 3.73 0.35
CA PRO A 456 -19.80 3.88 0.00
C PRO A 456 -18.93 3.17 1.04
N ALA A 457 -17.87 2.53 0.57
CA ALA A 457 -16.83 1.94 1.39
C ALA A 457 -15.47 2.28 0.76
N VAL A 458 -14.52 2.69 1.59
CA VAL A 458 -13.12 2.84 1.19
C VAL A 458 -12.38 1.60 1.68
N GLU A 459 -11.64 0.97 0.77
CA GLU A 459 -10.82 -0.20 1.06
C GLU A 459 -9.35 0.16 0.81
N THR A 460 -8.46 -0.30 1.70
CA THR A 460 -7.00 -0.16 1.52
C THR A 460 -6.48 -1.29 0.62
N VAL A 461 -5.60 -0.96 -0.31
CA VAL A 461 -4.92 -1.94 -1.16
C VAL A 461 -3.60 -2.34 -0.51
N ASP A 462 -3.41 -3.64 -0.29
CA ASP A 462 -2.12 -4.17 0.17
C ASP A 462 -1.02 -3.86 -0.84
N LEU A 463 0.12 -3.38 -0.35
CA LEU A 463 1.27 -3.05 -1.18
C LEU A 463 1.92 -4.35 -1.71
N PRO A 464 1.85 -4.64 -3.03
CA PRO A 464 2.39 -5.88 -3.58
C PRO A 464 3.91 -5.82 -3.69
N LYS A 465 4.58 -6.99 -3.67
CA LYS A 465 6.04 -7.06 -3.91
C LYS A 465 6.42 -6.84 -5.38
N ASP A 466 5.54 -7.25 -6.30
CA ASP A 466 5.76 -7.14 -7.75
C ASP A 466 4.56 -6.46 -8.42
N SER A 467 3.43 -7.16 -8.54
CA SER A 467 2.17 -6.58 -9.01
C SER A 467 0.96 -7.37 -8.53
N THR A 468 -0.18 -6.70 -8.40
CA THR A 468 -1.48 -7.30 -8.11
C THR A 468 -2.52 -6.69 -9.03
N THR A 469 -3.32 -7.53 -9.69
CA THR A 469 -4.46 -7.12 -10.52
C THR A 469 -5.76 -7.54 -9.84
N ILE A 470 -6.72 -6.61 -9.73
CA ILE A 470 -8.05 -6.85 -9.17
C ILE A 470 -9.05 -6.65 -10.30
N SER A 471 -9.64 -7.73 -10.84
CA SER A 471 -10.42 -7.67 -12.10
C SER A 471 -11.94 -7.56 -11.92
N SER A 472 -12.48 -7.60 -10.69
CA SER A 472 -13.94 -7.71 -10.44
C SER A 472 -14.50 -6.56 -9.61
N VAL A 473 -13.89 -5.38 -9.72
CA VAL A 473 -14.25 -4.20 -8.94
C VAL A 473 -14.44 -3.02 -9.89
N TYR A 474 -15.46 -2.19 -9.64
CA TYR A 474 -15.60 -0.88 -10.26
C TYR A 474 -15.29 0.17 -9.20
N PRO A 475 -14.04 0.67 -9.13
CA PRO A 475 -13.72 1.74 -8.19
C PRO A 475 -14.43 3.02 -8.62
N ASP A 476 -15.10 3.67 -7.67
CA ASP A 476 -15.61 5.04 -7.83
C ASP A 476 -14.42 6.00 -8.00
N TRP A 477 -13.34 5.74 -7.27
CA TRP A 477 -12.02 6.34 -7.47
C TRP A 477 -10.93 5.47 -6.86
N ILE A 478 -9.69 5.70 -7.27
CA ILE A 478 -8.50 5.08 -6.68
C ILE A 478 -7.46 6.16 -6.34
N ASP A 479 -6.82 6.02 -5.19
CA ASP A 479 -5.75 6.91 -4.74
C ASP A 479 -4.36 6.23 -4.79
N ASN A 480 -3.34 7.06 -5.00
CA ASN A 480 -1.94 6.71 -4.82
C ASN A 480 -1.24 7.83 -4.08
N SER A 481 -0.85 7.58 -2.83
CA SER A 481 -0.35 8.61 -1.93
C SER A 481 0.93 8.21 -1.21
N ASN A 482 1.65 9.21 -0.71
CA ASN A 482 2.83 9.04 0.13
C ASN A 482 2.57 9.33 1.62
N GLY A 483 1.28 9.34 2.01
CA GLY A 483 0.81 9.65 3.37
C GLY A 483 0.28 11.07 3.51
N PHE A 484 0.95 12.08 2.94
CA PHE A 484 0.54 13.49 3.03
C PHE A 484 0.04 14.07 1.71
N PHE A 485 0.54 13.57 0.59
CA PHE A 485 0.14 13.99 -0.74
C PHE A 485 -0.20 12.77 -1.59
N GLY A 486 -1.05 12.98 -2.59
CA GLY A 486 -1.37 11.90 -3.50
C GLY A 486 -2.08 12.37 -4.75
N ILE A 487 -2.32 11.39 -5.61
CA ILE A 487 -3.14 11.50 -6.80
C ILE A 487 -4.38 10.62 -6.63
N ILE A 488 -5.56 11.17 -6.88
CA ILE A 488 -6.82 10.42 -6.94
C ILE A 488 -7.30 10.45 -8.39
N ILE A 489 -7.59 9.28 -8.95
CA ILE A 489 -8.18 9.13 -10.28
C ILE A 489 -9.64 8.72 -10.11
N ASP A 490 -10.55 9.62 -10.45
CA ASP A 490 -12.01 9.47 -10.37
C ASP A 490 -12.59 9.36 -11.79
N PRO A 491 -12.89 8.13 -12.28
CA PRO A 491 -13.56 7.93 -13.56
C PRO A 491 -15.03 8.39 -13.50
N LEU A 492 -15.36 9.45 -14.23
CA LEU A 492 -16.72 10.01 -14.31
C LEU A 492 -17.61 9.30 -15.34
N THR A 493 -17.00 8.46 -16.17
CA THR A 493 -17.65 7.69 -17.24
C THR A 493 -17.28 6.22 -17.12
N LYS A 494 -17.99 5.36 -17.86
CA LYS A 494 -17.79 3.92 -17.78
C LYS A 494 -16.39 3.53 -18.29
N ILE A 495 -15.62 2.89 -17.42
CA ILE A 495 -14.39 2.16 -17.73
C ILE A 495 -14.59 0.65 -17.59
N ASP A 496 -13.60 -0.15 -18.00
CA ASP A 496 -13.60 -1.60 -17.78
C ASP A 496 -13.41 -1.92 -16.29
N THR A 497 -13.72 -3.14 -15.88
CA THR A 497 -13.58 -3.57 -14.49
C THR A 497 -12.14 -3.70 -14.06
N GLY A 498 -11.87 -3.23 -12.86
CA GLY A 498 -10.68 -3.55 -12.11
C GLY A 498 -9.65 -2.45 -12.05
N PHE A 499 -8.52 -2.78 -11.45
CA PHE A 499 -7.32 -1.95 -11.44
C PHE A 499 -6.10 -2.84 -11.18
N ARG A 500 -4.93 -2.31 -11.49
CA ARG A 500 -3.65 -2.99 -11.24
C ARG A 500 -2.71 -2.09 -10.45
N VAL A 501 -2.01 -2.69 -9.50
CA VAL A 501 -0.95 -2.03 -8.74
C VAL A 501 0.35 -2.74 -9.05
N GLN A 502 1.39 -1.97 -9.37
CA GLN A 502 2.72 -2.48 -9.63
C GLN A 502 3.73 -1.79 -8.72
N GLN A 503 4.56 -2.58 -8.05
CA GLN A 503 5.74 -2.07 -7.35
C GLN A 503 6.80 -1.69 -8.39
N VAL A 504 7.40 -0.52 -8.19
CA VAL A 504 8.53 -0.03 -8.97
C VAL A 504 9.71 0.13 -8.03
N ALA A 505 10.81 -0.57 -8.32
CA ALA A 505 11.99 -0.49 -7.49
C ALA A 505 12.53 0.96 -7.42
N GLY A 506 12.88 1.42 -6.22
CA GLY A 506 13.45 2.76 -6.05
C GLY A 506 14.81 2.93 -6.74
N THR A 507 15.50 1.86 -7.12
CA THR A 507 16.70 1.93 -7.97
C THR A 507 16.39 2.23 -9.43
N VAL A 508 15.16 1.97 -9.89
CA VAL A 508 14.69 2.25 -11.26
C VAL A 508 14.10 3.65 -11.35
N VAL A 509 13.27 4.03 -10.38
CA VAL A 509 12.70 5.37 -10.25
C VAL A 509 13.05 5.90 -8.85
N PRO A 510 14.24 6.48 -8.67
CA PRO A 510 14.68 6.96 -7.36
C PRO A 510 13.92 8.20 -6.91
N SER A 511 13.82 8.35 -5.59
CA SER A 511 13.41 9.59 -4.96
C SER A 511 14.56 10.59 -5.00
N ARG A 512 14.29 11.89 -5.09
CA ARG A 512 15.35 12.90 -4.91
C ARG A 512 16.03 12.85 -3.54
N LEU A 513 15.40 12.24 -2.53
CA LEU A 513 16.00 12.08 -1.20
C LEU A 513 17.34 11.33 -1.24
N VAL A 514 17.61 10.49 -2.24
CA VAL A 514 18.89 9.76 -2.38
C VAL A 514 20.10 10.69 -2.55
N GLU A 515 19.87 11.93 -3.01
CA GLU A 515 20.90 12.95 -3.19
C GLU A 515 21.33 13.55 -1.85
N ILE A 516 20.42 13.57 -0.87
CA ILE A 516 20.68 14.17 0.43
C ILE A 516 21.64 13.28 1.20
N GLN A 517 22.84 13.81 1.49
CA GLN A 517 23.87 13.14 2.28
C GLN A 517 24.26 11.78 1.70
N GLN A 518 24.37 11.71 0.36
CA GLN A 518 24.68 10.49 -0.39
C GLN A 518 25.97 9.82 0.08
N GLU A 519 26.98 10.59 0.51
CA GLU A 519 28.25 10.07 1.03
C GLU A 519 28.10 9.21 2.31
N TYR A 520 26.95 9.30 2.97
CA TYR A 520 26.62 8.54 4.18
C TYR A 520 25.53 7.49 3.96
N ASP A 521 25.07 7.31 2.71
CA ASP A 521 24.04 6.33 2.33
C ASP A 521 22.78 6.43 3.22
N ARG A 522 22.40 7.66 3.57
CA ARG A 522 21.27 7.96 4.48
C ARG A 522 19.95 7.44 3.92
N PHE A 523 19.69 7.74 2.65
CA PHE A 523 18.47 7.36 1.95
C PHE A 523 18.77 6.36 0.83
N LYS A 524 18.73 5.07 1.16
CA LYS A 524 18.99 4.01 0.18
C LYS A 524 17.81 3.84 -0.77
N ALA A 525 18.06 3.99 -2.07
CA ALA A 525 17.04 3.83 -3.12
C ALA A 525 16.27 2.49 -3.02
N GLN A 526 16.97 1.39 -2.69
CA GLN A 526 16.38 0.06 -2.51
C GLN A 526 15.34 -0.03 -1.39
N ASN A 527 15.42 0.84 -0.37
CA ASN A 527 14.50 0.88 0.76
C ASN A 527 13.28 1.79 0.50
N MET A 528 13.20 2.38 -0.70
CA MET A 528 12.17 3.37 -1.07
C MET A 528 11.44 2.94 -2.36
N PRO A 529 10.74 1.79 -2.38
CA PRO A 529 9.96 1.39 -3.53
C PRO A 529 8.86 2.42 -3.83
N GLY A 530 8.55 2.60 -5.10
CA GLY A 530 7.38 3.35 -5.56
C GLY A 530 6.27 2.38 -5.98
N TYR A 531 5.06 2.89 -6.11
CA TYR A 531 3.92 2.12 -6.61
C TYR A 531 3.26 2.90 -7.73
N ASN A 532 2.91 2.19 -8.81
CA ASN A 532 2.14 2.74 -9.92
C ASN A 532 0.77 2.05 -9.94
N VAL A 533 -0.28 2.85 -9.95
CA VAL A 533 -1.67 2.37 -10.05
C VAL A 533 -2.13 2.54 -11.49
N MET A 534 -2.82 1.54 -12.01
CA MET A 534 -3.30 1.49 -13.38
C MET A 534 -4.80 1.19 -13.40
N LEU A 535 -5.59 2.10 -13.97
CA LEU A 535 -7.01 1.89 -14.24
C LEU A 535 -7.22 1.52 -15.70
N PRO A 536 -8.04 0.50 -16.02
CA PRO A 536 -8.28 0.14 -17.41
C PRO A 536 -9.13 1.22 -18.08
N LEU A 537 -8.89 1.44 -19.38
CA LEU A 537 -9.79 2.21 -20.23
C LEU A 537 -10.92 1.31 -20.73
N ASN A 538 -11.99 1.91 -21.26
CA ASN A 538 -13.08 1.18 -21.88
C ASN A 538 -12.59 0.47 -23.15
N SER A 539 -12.63 -0.85 -23.16
CA SER A 539 -12.19 -1.68 -24.30
C SER A 539 -12.96 -1.44 -25.59
N SER A 540 -14.18 -0.89 -25.50
CA SER A 540 -14.99 -0.50 -26.67
C SER A 540 -14.58 0.83 -27.30
N GLY A 541 -13.62 1.55 -26.69
CA GLY A 541 -13.23 2.89 -27.09
C GLY A 541 -14.25 3.96 -26.71
N GLY A 542 -14.21 5.08 -27.42
CA GLY A 542 -15.05 6.25 -27.16
C GLY A 542 -14.40 7.27 -26.22
N SER A 543 -15.22 8.22 -25.77
CA SER A 543 -14.83 9.30 -24.86
C SER A 543 -14.99 8.87 -23.41
N MET A 544 -13.94 9.05 -22.62
CA MET A 544 -13.90 8.79 -21.19
C MET A 544 -13.44 10.03 -20.44
N ASP A 545 -14.25 10.47 -19.48
CA ASP A 545 -13.92 11.60 -18.60
C ASP A 545 -13.41 11.11 -17.25
N PHE A 546 -12.35 11.75 -16.77
CA PHE A 546 -11.72 11.54 -15.48
C PHE A 546 -11.57 12.87 -14.76
N ARG A 547 -11.87 12.89 -13.47
CA ARG A 547 -11.43 13.95 -12.57
C ARG A 547 -10.19 13.49 -11.84
N ILE A 548 -9.13 14.28 -11.89
CA ILE A 548 -7.88 13.97 -11.21
C ILE A 548 -7.69 14.98 -10.08
N PHE A 549 -7.58 14.52 -8.85
CA PHE A 549 -7.05 15.33 -7.76
C PHE A 549 -5.55 15.03 -7.62
N ALA A 550 -4.71 16.05 -7.60
CA ALA A 550 -3.25 15.87 -7.48
C ALA A 550 -2.69 16.88 -6.49
N GLY A 551 -2.64 16.54 -5.21
CA GLY A 551 -2.38 17.56 -4.18
C GLY A 551 -2.26 17.04 -2.75
N PRO A 552 -2.27 17.97 -1.78
CA PRO A 552 -2.16 17.65 -0.37
C PRO A 552 -3.46 17.04 0.16
N PHE A 553 -3.34 16.00 0.99
CA PHE A 553 -4.46 15.41 1.70
C PHE A 553 -4.78 16.24 2.95
N GLU A 554 -5.03 17.52 2.75
CA GLU A 554 -5.44 18.47 3.78
C GLU A 554 -6.97 18.46 3.91
N ASP A 555 -7.47 18.52 5.15
CA ASP A 555 -8.90 18.35 5.46
C ASP A 555 -9.79 19.43 4.83
N ASP A 556 -9.41 20.70 4.90
CA ASP A 556 -10.20 21.80 4.34
C ASP A 556 -10.21 21.78 2.79
N VAL A 557 -9.08 21.41 2.17
CA VAL A 557 -8.93 21.21 0.71
C VAL A 557 -9.86 20.10 0.22
N LEU A 558 -9.77 18.90 0.81
CA LEU A 558 -10.58 17.76 0.38
C LEU A 558 -12.08 18.00 0.61
N LYS A 559 -12.47 18.57 1.75
CA LYS A 559 -13.86 18.98 2.01
C LYS A 559 -14.37 20.02 1.03
N THR A 560 -13.51 20.96 0.61
CA THR A 560 -13.87 21.97 -0.40
C THR A 560 -14.16 21.30 -1.74
N VAL A 561 -13.29 20.39 -2.18
CA VAL A 561 -13.48 19.62 -3.42
C VAL A 561 -14.75 18.76 -3.33
N ASP A 562 -14.93 17.99 -2.26
CA ASP A 562 -16.12 17.14 -2.07
C ASP A 562 -17.41 17.96 -2.09
N LYS A 563 -17.42 19.12 -1.44
CA LYS A 563 -18.57 20.03 -1.46
C LYS A 563 -18.87 20.55 -2.87
N ILE A 564 -17.85 20.97 -3.62
CA ILE A 564 -18.00 21.51 -4.99
C ILE A 564 -18.61 20.47 -5.94
N TYR A 565 -18.19 19.21 -5.82
CA TYR A 565 -18.60 18.14 -6.72
C TYR A 565 -19.73 17.25 -6.18
N SER A 566 -20.19 17.49 -4.95
CA SER A 566 -21.40 16.88 -4.43
C SER A 566 -22.63 17.35 -5.22
N ASN A 567 -23.49 16.43 -5.60
CA ASN A 567 -24.71 16.74 -6.33
C ASN A 567 -25.92 16.15 -5.59
N THR A 568 -26.65 17.00 -4.89
CA THR A 568 -27.83 16.64 -4.10
C THR A 568 -28.99 16.06 -4.92
N ALA A 569 -29.08 16.39 -6.23
CA ALA A 569 -30.12 15.86 -7.10
C ALA A 569 -29.85 14.41 -7.54
N THR A 570 -28.58 14.04 -7.69
CA THR A 570 -28.17 12.67 -8.05
C THR A 570 -27.81 11.81 -6.84
N GLY A 571 -27.57 12.44 -5.68
CA GLY A 571 -27.01 11.80 -4.50
C GLY A 571 -25.50 11.50 -4.61
N TYR A 572 -24.83 11.94 -5.67
CA TYR A 572 -23.39 11.74 -5.87
C TYR A 572 -22.59 12.59 -4.88
N ASN A 573 -21.60 11.97 -4.24
CA ASN A 573 -20.55 12.62 -3.44
C ASN A 573 -19.23 11.90 -3.71
N PRO A 574 -18.16 12.60 -4.15
CA PRO A 574 -16.85 11.99 -4.34
C PRO A 574 -16.27 11.40 -3.05
N ASP A 575 -16.41 12.12 -1.93
CA ASP A 575 -15.94 11.69 -0.60
C ASP A 575 -14.42 11.41 -0.57
N TYR A 576 -13.64 12.26 -1.23
CA TYR A 576 -12.17 12.19 -1.24
C TYR A 576 -11.58 12.35 0.15
N ILE A 577 -12.26 13.03 1.09
CA ILE A 577 -11.84 13.10 2.49
C ILE A 577 -11.61 11.71 3.11
N ALA A 578 -12.35 10.69 2.64
CA ALA A 578 -12.19 9.32 3.10
C ALA A 578 -10.84 8.68 2.66
N SER A 579 -10.08 9.30 1.75
CA SER A 579 -8.69 8.90 1.45
C SER A 579 -7.75 9.08 2.65
N GLN A 580 -8.11 9.91 3.65
CA GLN A 580 -7.30 10.11 4.85
C GLN A 580 -7.47 9.01 5.91
N THR A 581 -8.50 8.16 5.84
CA THR A 581 -8.84 7.26 6.97
C THR A 581 -7.87 6.08 7.13
N PHE A 582 -7.49 5.76 8.37
CA PHE A 582 -6.56 4.66 8.67
C PHE A 582 -7.32 3.41 9.12
N HIS A 583 -7.15 2.30 8.40
CA HIS A 583 -7.68 1.00 8.78
C HIS A 583 -6.58 0.12 9.40
N GLY A 584 -6.73 -0.21 10.68
CA GLY A 584 -5.91 -1.11 11.49
C GLY A 584 -6.78 -1.83 12.53
N TRP A 585 -6.22 -2.81 13.23
CA TRP A 585 -6.98 -3.65 14.19
C TRP A 585 -7.67 -2.84 15.31
N PHE A 586 -7.13 -1.66 15.66
CA PHE A 586 -7.70 -0.76 16.68
C PHE A 586 -8.56 0.37 16.10
N SER A 587 -8.72 0.48 14.78
CA SER A 587 -9.43 1.60 14.13
C SER A 587 -10.84 1.81 14.65
N PHE A 588 -11.55 0.73 15.03
CA PHE A 588 -12.90 0.88 15.57
C PHE A 588 -12.97 1.72 16.86
N ILE A 589 -11.87 1.76 17.64
CA ILE A 589 -11.74 2.61 18.84
C ILE A 589 -10.97 3.88 18.50
N SER A 590 -9.87 3.77 17.75
CA SER A 590 -8.95 4.90 17.53
C SER A 590 -9.50 5.94 16.56
N GLU A 591 -10.29 5.56 15.56
CA GLU A 591 -10.85 6.49 14.55
C GLU A 591 -11.82 7.53 15.13
N PRO A 592 -12.90 7.15 15.85
CA PRO A 592 -13.79 8.15 16.45
C PRO A 592 -13.06 9.03 17.48
N PHE A 593 -12.04 8.46 18.12
CA PHE A 593 -11.24 9.16 19.11
C PHE A 593 -10.23 10.14 18.47
N ALA A 594 -9.55 9.75 17.39
CA ALA A 594 -8.65 10.60 16.63
C ALA A 594 -9.41 11.77 15.99
N ASN A 595 -10.60 11.53 15.46
CA ASN A 595 -11.48 12.58 14.95
C ASN A 595 -11.87 13.58 16.06
N PHE A 596 -12.22 13.10 17.25
CA PHE A 596 -12.50 13.96 18.41
C PHE A 596 -11.28 14.82 18.80
N LEU A 597 -10.11 14.19 18.89
CA LEU A 597 -8.86 14.89 19.21
C LEU A 597 -8.50 15.92 18.14
N PHE A 598 -8.71 15.61 16.86
CA PHE A 598 -8.45 16.51 15.75
C PHE A 598 -9.32 17.76 15.82
N VAL A 599 -10.62 17.59 16.07
CA VAL A 599 -11.56 18.72 16.28
C VAL A 599 -11.09 19.60 17.42
N LEU A 600 -10.69 18.99 18.54
CA LEU A 600 -10.19 19.73 19.70
C LEU A 600 -8.84 20.42 19.42
N MET A 601 -7.97 19.80 18.63
CA MET A 601 -6.71 20.37 18.17
C MET A 601 -6.93 21.57 17.24
N LYS A 602 -7.84 21.47 16.26
CA LYS A 602 -8.26 22.60 15.41
C LYS A 602 -8.85 23.75 16.24
N PHE A 603 -9.65 23.44 17.25
CA PHE A 603 -10.15 24.45 18.19
C PHE A 603 -9.01 25.19 18.92
N PHE A 604 -8.05 24.47 19.50
CA PHE A 604 -6.89 25.11 20.13
C PHE A 604 -5.98 25.84 19.15
N HIS A 605 -5.90 25.39 17.90
CA HIS A 605 -5.18 26.08 16.85
C HIS A 605 -5.84 27.40 16.47
N SER A 606 -7.17 27.44 16.41
CA SER A 606 -7.91 28.68 16.14
C SER A 606 -7.64 29.76 17.19
N ILE A 607 -7.32 29.39 18.43
CA ILE A 607 -7.01 30.30 19.54
C ILE A 607 -5.52 30.67 19.57
N SER A 608 -4.62 29.68 19.39
CA SER A 608 -3.18 29.86 19.59
C SER A 608 -2.42 30.27 18.34
N GLY A 609 -2.96 29.97 17.14
CA GLY A 609 -2.28 30.15 15.85
C GLY A 609 -1.04 29.26 15.64
N SER A 610 -0.76 28.32 16.56
CA SER A 610 0.41 27.44 16.51
C SER A 610 0.02 26.00 16.79
N TRP A 611 0.35 25.09 15.86
CA TRP A 611 0.05 23.66 16.00
C TRP A 611 0.73 23.04 17.22
N ALA A 612 1.97 23.45 17.53
CA ALA A 612 2.69 22.95 18.70
C ALA A 612 2.04 23.39 20.02
N LEU A 613 1.65 24.66 20.13
CA LEU A 613 0.89 25.13 21.31
C LEU A 613 -0.46 24.43 21.42
N SER A 614 -1.08 24.12 20.29
CA SER A 614 -2.34 23.36 20.25
C SER A 614 -2.18 21.96 20.81
N ILE A 615 -1.06 21.27 20.51
CA ILE A 615 -0.71 19.97 21.12
C ILE A 615 -0.56 20.11 22.64
N ILE A 616 0.09 21.17 23.13
CA ILE A 616 0.26 21.41 24.57
C ILE A 616 -1.10 21.66 25.25
N LEU A 617 -1.93 22.52 24.67
CA LEU A 617 -3.28 22.83 25.18
C LEU A 617 -4.19 21.60 25.17
N LEU A 618 -4.14 20.81 24.10
CA LEU A 618 -4.82 19.52 24.00
C LEU A 618 -4.37 18.58 25.13
N THR A 619 -3.07 18.51 25.40
CA THR A 619 -2.51 17.71 26.49
C THR A 619 -3.04 18.17 27.86
N ILE A 620 -3.13 19.48 28.08
CA ILE A 620 -3.70 20.07 29.30
C ILE A 620 -5.17 19.66 29.45
N ALA A 621 -5.98 19.79 28.39
CA ALA A 621 -7.39 19.44 28.41
C ALA A 621 -7.62 17.96 28.73
N LEU A 622 -6.84 17.07 28.10
CA LEU A 622 -6.89 15.63 28.38
C LEU A 622 -6.49 15.32 29.83
N ARG A 623 -5.44 15.96 30.34
CA ARG A 623 -5.01 15.79 31.74
C ARG A 623 -6.07 16.25 32.74
N ILE A 624 -6.77 17.35 32.46
CA ILE A 624 -7.89 17.84 33.28
C ILE A 624 -9.05 16.84 33.25
N MET A 625 -9.42 16.34 32.06
CA MET A 625 -10.48 15.34 31.92
C MET A 625 -10.16 14.04 32.68
N MET A 626 -8.91 13.58 32.63
CA MET A 626 -8.45 12.37 33.33
C MET A 626 -8.08 12.61 34.81
N TYR A 627 -8.09 13.85 35.27
CA TYR A 627 -7.73 14.22 36.65
C TYR A 627 -8.41 13.37 37.73
N PRO A 628 -9.74 13.14 37.73
CA PRO A 628 -10.39 12.37 38.79
C PRO A 628 -9.91 10.92 38.85
N LEU A 629 -9.66 10.30 37.70
CA LEU A 629 -9.15 8.93 37.61
C LEU A 629 -7.69 8.85 38.08
N ASN A 630 -6.85 9.77 37.60
CA ASN A 630 -5.44 9.85 37.98
C ASN A 630 -5.30 10.11 39.48
N ALA A 631 -6.09 11.02 40.05
CA ALA A 631 -6.11 11.29 41.49
C ALA A 631 -6.53 10.05 42.31
N TRP A 632 -7.51 9.27 41.82
CA TRP A 632 -7.90 8.01 42.44
C TRP A 632 -6.77 6.98 42.43
N SER A 633 -6.08 6.82 41.29
CA SER A 633 -4.95 5.91 41.19
C SER A 633 -3.77 6.34 42.06
N THR A 634 -3.42 7.63 42.05
CA THR A 634 -2.41 8.21 42.96
C THR A 634 -2.73 7.94 44.42
N LYS A 635 -3.98 8.12 44.84
CA LYS A 635 -4.41 7.83 46.21
C LYS A 635 -4.23 6.35 46.56
N SER A 636 -4.55 5.46 45.64
CA SER A 636 -4.36 4.02 45.84
C SER A 636 -2.88 3.63 45.91
N MET A 637 -2.04 4.23 45.05
CA MET A 637 -0.59 4.01 45.07
C MET A 637 0.03 4.48 46.38
N LEU A 638 -0.37 5.65 46.89
CA LEU A 638 0.08 6.14 48.21
C LEU A 638 -0.39 5.23 49.36
N ALA A 639 -1.59 4.67 49.27
CA ALA A 639 -2.05 3.67 50.24
C ALA A 639 -1.22 2.37 50.18
N MET A 640 -0.85 1.91 48.98
CA MET A 640 0.08 0.78 48.80
C MET A 640 1.48 1.07 49.37
N GLN A 641 1.99 2.29 49.20
CA GLN A 641 3.28 2.69 49.76
C GLN A 641 3.27 2.65 51.31
N LYS A 642 2.17 3.09 51.95
CA LYS A 642 2.02 3.04 53.41
C LYS A 642 2.07 1.62 53.98
N ILE A 643 1.51 0.64 53.28
CA ILE A 643 1.51 -0.78 53.69
C ILE A 643 2.76 -1.53 53.24
N GLY A 644 3.67 -0.89 52.50
CA GLY A 644 4.91 -1.48 51.99
C GLY A 644 5.80 -2.17 53.06
N PRO A 645 5.97 -1.61 54.27
CA PRO A 645 6.72 -2.27 55.33
C PRO A 645 6.10 -3.60 55.78
N GLU A 646 4.76 -3.67 55.87
CA GLU A 646 4.03 -4.89 56.25
C GLU A 646 4.14 -5.96 55.15
N VAL A 647 4.10 -5.55 53.87
CA VAL A 647 4.36 -6.44 52.73
C VAL A 647 5.79 -7.00 52.79
N THR A 648 6.77 -6.15 53.12
CA THR A 648 8.18 -6.57 53.24
C THR A 648 8.36 -7.59 54.38
N ALA A 649 7.71 -7.38 55.53
CA ALA A 649 7.75 -8.31 56.64
C ALA A 649 7.14 -9.69 56.29
N ILE A 650 6.05 -9.73 55.51
CA ILE A 650 5.45 -10.99 55.02
C ILE A 650 6.42 -11.70 54.05
N GLN A 651 7.04 -10.95 53.14
CA GLN A 651 8.04 -11.49 52.21
C GLN A 651 9.24 -12.07 52.95
N GLU A 652 9.70 -11.43 54.03
CA GLU A 652 10.80 -11.95 54.86
C GLU A 652 10.41 -13.19 55.66
N LYS A 653 9.20 -13.22 56.23
CA LYS A 653 8.65 -14.37 56.97
C LYS A 653 8.48 -15.61 56.08
N HIS A 654 8.15 -15.43 54.80
CA HIS A 654 7.85 -16.50 53.86
C HIS A 654 8.88 -16.63 52.71
N LYS A 655 10.16 -16.32 52.94
CA LYS A 655 11.24 -16.43 51.92
C LYS A 655 11.34 -17.80 51.23
N LYS A 656 10.98 -18.88 51.93
CA LYS A 656 11.04 -20.26 51.41
C LYS A 656 9.73 -20.75 50.76
N ASP A 657 8.65 -19.98 50.81
CA ASP A 657 7.34 -20.34 50.25
C ASP A 657 6.66 -19.12 49.58
N PRO A 658 7.04 -18.82 48.33
CA PRO A 658 6.55 -17.64 47.62
C PRO A 658 5.04 -17.69 47.33
N LYS A 659 4.45 -18.89 47.22
CA LYS A 659 3.00 -19.03 47.00
C LYS A 659 2.22 -18.59 48.24
N LYS A 660 2.67 -19.01 49.43
CA LYS A 660 2.06 -18.59 50.70
C LYS A 660 2.26 -17.10 50.98
N ALA A 661 3.44 -16.56 50.65
CA ALA A 661 3.70 -15.13 50.71
C ALA A 661 2.70 -14.33 49.85
N GLN A 662 2.47 -14.74 48.61
CA GLN A 662 1.56 -14.04 47.68
C GLN A 662 0.10 -14.05 48.17
N LEU A 663 -0.35 -15.16 48.76
CA LEU A 663 -1.68 -15.29 49.37
C LEU A 663 -1.87 -14.38 50.60
N GLU A 664 -0.88 -14.33 51.50
CA GLU A 664 -0.93 -13.50 52.71
C GLU A 664 -0.84 -12.00 52.36
N ILE A 665 -0.03 -11.63 51.34
CA ILE A 665 0.01 -10.28 50.77
C ILE A 665 -1.35 -9.89 50.16
N MET A 666 -2.01 -10.79 49.41
CA MET A 666 -3.33 -10.52 48.85
C MET A 666 -4.40 -10.35 49.93
N ASN A 667 -4.33 -11.14 51.00
CA ASN A 667 -5.23 -11.01 52.16
C ASN A 667 -4.99 -9.68 52.88
N LEU A 668 -3.73 -9.28 53.09
CA LEU A 668 -3.39 -7.97 53.65
C LEU A 668 -3.96 -6.83 52.80
N TYR A 669 -3.84 -6.89 51.47
CA TYR A 669 -4.44 -5.91 50.56
C TYR A 669 -5.97 -5.84 50.72
N ARG A 670 -6.63 -7.00 50.85
CA ARG A 670 -8.08 -7.07 51.08
C ARG A 670 -8.48 -6.49 52.44
N GLU A 671 -7.75 -6.81 53.50
CA GLU A 671 -7.99 -6.29 54.87
C GLU A 671 -7.80 -4.78 54.96
N ARG A 672 -6.80 -4.24 54.29
CA ARG A 672 -6.50 -2.80 54.23
C ARG A 672 -7.33 -2.05 53.20
N GLY A 673 -8.18 -2.74 52.43
CA GLY A 673 -9.04 -2.14 51.41
C GLY A 673 -8.27 -1.54 50.22
N VAL A 674 -7.07 -2.05 49.94
CA VAL A 674 -6.18 -1.56 48.88
C VAL A 674 -6.27 -2.51 47.67
N ASN A 675 -6.49 -1.96 46.48
CA ASN A 675 -6.53 -2.74 45.25
C ASN A 675 -5.16 -2.65 44.53
N PRO A 676 -4.48 -3.75 44.19
CA PRO A 676 -3.23 -3.69 43.42
C PRO A 676 -3.43 -3.26 41.96
N ILE A 677 -4.63 -3.46 41.37
CA ILE A 677 -4.92 -3.16 39.97
C ILE A 677 -5.20 -1.66 39.75
N SER A 678 -5.62 -0.93 40.77
CA SER A 678 -5.91 0.52 40.66
C SER A 678 -4.67 1.36 40.32
N GLY A 679 -3.45 0.84 40.57
CA GLY A 679 -2.19 1.47 40.20
C GLY A 679 -1.90 1.44 38.69
N CYS A 680 -2.33 0.39 37.98
CA CYS A 680 -2.12 0.27 36.53
C CYS A 680 -3.35 0.67 35.70
N LEU A 681 -4.51 0.91 36.32
CA LEU A 681 -5.73 1.31 35.63
C LEU A 681 -5.60 2.60 34.78
N PRO A 682 -4.89 3.66 35.23
CA PRO A 682 -4.71 4.85 34.39
C PRO A 682 -3.92 4.55 33.12
N LEU A 683 -2.90 3.70 33.20
CA LEU A 683 -2.10 3.31 32.06
C LEU A 683 -2.98 2.60 31.02
N LEU A 684 -3.78 1.62 31.45
CA LEU A 684 -4.68 0.89 30.56
C LEU A 684 -5.72 1.79 29.90
N LEU A 685 -6.32 2.73 30.64
CA LEU A 685 -7.27 3.68 30.05
C LEU A 685 -6.60 4.70 29.14
N GLN A 686 -5.33 5.04 29.38
CA GLN A 686 -4.56 5.98 28.56
C GLN A 686 -4.05 5.33 27.26
N MET A 687 -3.90 4.01 27.18
CA MET A 687 -3.37 3.34 25.99
C MET A 687 -4.17 3.66 24.71
N PRO A 688 -5.51 3.58 24.66
CA PRO A 688 -6.29 4.00 23.47
C PRO A 688 -6.08 5.47 23.12
N PHE A 689 -5.95 6.33 24.14
CA PHE A 689 -5.72 7.76 23.93
C PHE A 689 -4.36 8.02 23.30
N LEU A 690 -3.35 7.28 23.75
CA LEU A 690 -2.00 7.35 23.22
C LEU A 690 -1.95 6.89 21.75
N ILE A 691 -2.61 5.77 21.43
CA ILE A 691 -2.67 5.25 20.07
C ILE A 691 -3.37 6.27 19.15
N GLY A 692 -4.53 6.80 19.56
CA GLY A 692 -5.23 7.81 18.75
C GLY A 692 -4.46 9.12 18.58
N MET A 693 -3.74 9.58 19.62
CA MET A 693 -2.84 10.74 19.48
C MET A 693 -1.66 10.45 18.55
N PHE A 694 -1.08 9.25 18.63
CA PHE A 694 0.04 8.85 17.77
C PHE A 694 -0.39 8.85 16.31
N ASP A 695 -1.52 8.21 16.00
CA ASP A 695 -2.09 8.17 14.66
C ASP A 695 -2.38 9.58 14.16
N LEU A 696 -3.09 10.39 14.97
CA LEU A 696 -3.41 11.78 14.64
C LEU A 696 -2.17 12.60 14.26
N LEU A 697 -1.13 12.58 15.11
CA LEU A 697 0.05 13.41 14.90
C LEU A 697 0.88 12.96 13.69
N LYS A 698 0.82 11.67 13.35
CA LYS A 698 1.53 11.11 12.20
C LYS A 698 0.80 11.34 10.88
N SER A 699 -0.53 11.41 10.90
CA SER A 699 -1.35 11.44 9.69
C SER A 699 -1.88 12.81 9.30
N THR A 700 -1.84 13.79 10.21
CA THR A 700 -2.43 15.10 9.97
C THR A 700 -1.50 15.93 9.07
N PHE A 701 -1.96 16.21 7.85
CA PHE A 701 -1.23 17.06 6.89
C PHE A 701 -0.85 18.42 7.48
N GLU A 702 -1.73 19.04 8.26
CA GLU A 702 -1.52 20.38 8.80
C GLU A 702 -0.32 20.48 9.76
N LEU A 703 0.17 19.35 10.27
CA LEU A 703 1.37 19.28 11.10
C LEU A 703 2.65 19.21 10.26
N ARG A 704 2.57 18.76 8.99
CA ARG A 704 3.71 18.69 8.08
C ARG A 704 4.27 20.08 7.84
N GLY A 705 5.57 20.25 8.07
CA GLY A 705 6.26 21.54 7.99
C GLY A 705 5.69 22.62 8.93
N ALA A 706 4.97 22.23 9.99
CA ALA A 706 4.58 23.17 11.03
C ALA A 706 5.78 23.46 11.95
N SER A 707 6.24 24.71 11.97
CA SER A 707 7.33 25.11 12.88
C SER A 707 6.82 25.46 14.28
N PHE A 708 7.61 25.14 15.31
CA PHE A 708 7.40 25.61 16.68
C PHE A 708 8.48 26.61 17.11
N ILE A 709 9.75 26.20 17.01
CA ILE A 709 10.91 27.04 17.33
C ILE A 709 11.75 27.10 16.05
N PRO A 710 11.68 28.20 15.29
CA PRO A 710 12.39 28.31 14.02
C PRO A 710 13.88 27.99 14.15
N GLY A 711 14.37 27.06 13.33
CA GLY A 711 15.77 26.62 13.35
C GLY A 711 16.11 25.52 14.36
N TRP A 712 15.12 25.01 15.12
CA TRP A 712 15.25 23.78 15.92
C TRP A 712 14.10 22.80 15.62
N ILE A 713 12.86 23.29 15.62
CA ILE A 713 11.66 22.49 15.37
C ILE A 713 10.91 23.15 14.21
N ASP A 714 11.29 22.77 12.99
CA ASP A 714 10.70 23.30 11.75
C ASP A 714 9.59 22.41 11.17
N ASP A 715 9.47 21.17 11.65
CA ASP A 715 8.43 20.23 11.26
C ASP A 715 7.99 19.37 12.46
N LEU A 716 6.69 19.39 12.78
CA LEU A 716 6.12 18.60 13.88
C LEU A 716 6.00 17.10 13.55
N THR A 717 6.07 16.73 12.27
CA THR A 717 5.97 15.35 11.78
C THR A 717 7.33 14.66 11.63
N ALA A 718 8.42 15.43 11.63
CA ALA A 718 9.80 14.95 11.64
C ALA A 718 10.42 14.98 13.06
N PRO A 719 11.50 14.23 13.33
CA PRO A 719 12.30 14.39 14.54
C PRO A 719 12.80 15.83 14.74
N ASP A 720 13.08 16.24 15.98
CA ASP A 720 13.61 17.58 16.24
C ASP A 720 15.10 17.65 15.93
N VAL A 721 15.55 18.65 15.17
CA VAL A 721 16.97 18.77 14.77
C VAL A 721 17.53 20.07 15.33
N LEU A 722 18.32 19.98 16.41
CA LEU A 722 18.93 21.18 17.01
C LEU A 722 20.16 21.66 16.22
N PHE A 723 20.97 20.72 15.77
CA PHE A 723 22.09 20.95 14.85
C PHE A 723 22.46 19.64 14.16
N SER A 724 23.04 19.76 12.96
CA SER A 724 23.52 18.65 12.15
C SER A 724 25.02 18.77 11.87
N TRP A 725 25.65 17.64 11.53
CA TRP A 725 27.05 17.55 11.14
C TRP A 725 27.21 16.61 9.95
N GLN A 726 28.39 16.65 9.32
CA GLN A 726 28.65 15.87 8.11
C GLN A 726 28.77 14.37 8.43
N THR A 727 29.71 13.96 9.27
CA THR A 727 30.03 12.51 9.43
C THR A 727 29.13 11.76 10.43
N PRO A 728 28.48 10.63 10.07
CA PRO A 728 27.61 9.88 10.96
C PRO A 728 28.35 9.40 12.19
N ILE A 729 27.79 9.72 13.36
CA ILE A 729 28.24 9.19 14.64
C ILE A 729 27.41 7.95 14.95
N PHE A 730 28.08 6.88 15.40
CA PHE A 730 27.39 5.66 15.83
C PHE A 730 26.24 6.00 16.79
N PHE A 731 25.06 5.43 16.52
CA PHE A 731 23.79 5.64 17.24
C PHE A 731 23.07 6.98 16.98
N PHE A 732 23.78 8.11 16.88
CA PHE A 732 23.16 9.44 16.72
C PHE A 732 22.91 9.86 15.26
N GLY A 733 23.55 9.21 14.30
CA GLY A 733 23.44 9.62 12.89
C GLY A 733 24.16 10.94 12.64
N ASN A 734 23.51 11.84 11.90
CA ASN A 734 24.07 13.14 11.45
C ASN A 734 23.40 14.34 12.13
N GLU A 735 22.43 14.11 13.02
CA GLU A 735 21.56 15.13 13.60
C GLU A 735 21.48 14.91 15.11
N PHE A 736 21.47 16.00 15.88
CA PHE A 736 21.27 15.94 17.32
C PHE A 736 19.83 16.32 17.69
N HIS A 737 19.10 15.37 18.26
CA HIS A 737 17.72 15.57 18.71
C HIS A 737 17.69 15.79 20.23
N LEU A 738 17.23 16.96 20.66
CA LEU A 738 17.26 17.39 22.07
C LEU A 738 16.03 16.94 22.86
N LEU A 739 14.83 16.93 22.25
CA LEU A 739 13.59 16.58 22.96
C LEU A 739 13.63 15.19 23.64
N PRO A 740 14.19 14.13 23.04
CA PRO A 740 14.28 12.80 23.68
C PRO A 740 15.11 12.81 24.96
N PHE A 741 16.16 13.63 25.04
CA PHE A 741 16.96 13.78 26.26
C PHE A 741 16.22 14.56 27.34
N LEU A 742 15.48 15.61 26.96
CA LEU A 742 14.59 16.32 27.89
C LEU A 742 13.50 15.39 28.43
N LEU A 743 12.91 14.56 27.56
CA LEU A 743 11.95 13.52 27.91
C LEU A 743 12.57 12.54 28.92
N GLY A 744 13.75 12.00 28.63
CA GLY A 744 14.50 11.13 29.56
C GLY A 744 14.79 11.82 30.91
N GLY A 745 15.23 13.07 30.89
CA GLY A 745 15.50 13.85 32.11
C GLY A 745 14.26 14.08 32.97
N VAL A 746 13.14 14.47 32.35
CA VAL A 746 11.85 14.65 33.04
C VAL A 746 11.33 13.31 33.55
N MET A 747 11.45 12.23 32.77
CA MET A 747 11.01 10.90 33.19
C MET A 747 11.85 10.39 34.37
N PHE A 748 13.15 10.63 34.37
CA PHE A 748 14.03 10.31 35.50
C PHE A 748 13.63 11.11 36.75
N LEU A 749 13.36 12.41 36.61
CA LEU A 749 12.86 13.25 37.72
C LEU A 749 11.52 12.72 38.25
N GLN A 750 10.57 12.41 37.35
CA GLN A 750 9.27 11.86 37.70
C GLN A 750 9.41 10.56 38.48
N GLN A 751 10.22 9.62 38.01
CA GLN A 751 10.45 8.33 38.65
C GLN A 751 11.14 8.50 40.02
N ARG A 752 12.08 9.45 40.15
CA ARG A 752 12.70 9.82 41.44
C ARG A 752 11.69 10.36 42.44
N MET A 753 10.70 11.13 42.00
CA MET A 753 9.63 11.63 42.87
C MET A 753 8.62 10.52 43.27
N MET A 754 8.42 9.53 42.39
CA MET A 754 7.47 8.42 42.62
C MET A 754 8.05 7.32 43.53
N THR A 755 9.37 7.11 43.49
CA THR A 755 10.05 6.02 44.22
C THR A 755 10.49 6.45 45.62
N GLN A 756 9.68 6.11 46.63
CA GLN A 756 10.08 6.20 48.04
C GLN A 756 10.84 4.92 48.45
N LEU A 757 12.15 4.87 48.20
CA LEU A 757 13.01 3.81 48.75
C LEU A 757 13.65 4.25 50.08
N PRO A 758 13.96 3.30 50.99
CA PRO A 758 14.76 3.58 52.18
C PRO A 758 16.10 4.26 51.80
N LYS A 759 16.50 5.27 52.57
CA LYS A 759 17.74 6.03 52.31
C LYS A 759 19.00 5.16 52.39
N ASP A 760 18.95 4.09 53.17
CA ASP A 760 20.06 3.15 53.34
C ASP A 760 19.95 1.99 52.33
N SER A 761 20.92 1.93 51.42
CA SER A 761 20.95 0.94 50.33
C SER A 761 21.17 -0.50 50.79
N SER A 762 21.68 -0.69 52.02
CA SER A 762 21.91 -2.00 52.62
C SER A 762 20.61 -2.74 52.97
N GLN A 763 19.50 -2.01 53.12
CA GLN A 763 18.19 -2.55 53.52
C GLN A 763 17.26 -2.85 52.34
N TRP A 764 17.74 -2.71 51.09
CA TRP A 764 16.91 -2.91 49.91
C TRP A 764 16.66 -4.39 49.63
N THR A 765 15.39 -4.78 49.49
CA THR A 765 15.00 -6.10 48.96
C THR A 765 15.35 -6.22 47.47
N ASP A 766 15.45 -7.45 46.95
CA ASP A 766 15.74 -7.70 45.53
C ASP A 766 14.71 -7.03 44.59
N GLN A 767 13.45 -6.99 45.02
CA GLN A 767 12.38 -6.30 44.29
C GLN A 767 12.59 -4.78 44.28
N GLN A 768 13.05 -4.17 45.37
CA GLN A 768 13.36 -2.74 45.45
C GLN A 768 14.61 -2.39 44.61
N ARG A 769 15.63 -3.26 44.61
CA ARG A 769 16.81 -3.12 43.73
C ARG A 769 16.41 -3.16 42.26
N GLN A 770 15.56 -4.12 41.88
CA GLN A 770 15.04 -4.22 40.51
C GLN A 770 14.21 -2.98 40.13
N GLN A 771 13.34 -2.50 41.02
CA GLN A 771 12.55 -1.28 40.78
C GLN A 771 13.46 -0.06 40.58
N ARG A 772 14.54 0.06 41.37
CA ARG A 772 15.51 1.16 41.24
C ARG A 772 16.37 1.08 39.98
N ALA A 773 16.76 -0.12 39.59
CA ALA A 773 17.45 -0.35 38.33
C ALA A 773 16.53 0.00 37.15
N MET A 774 15.29 -0.50 37.16
CA MET A 774 14.28 -0.19 36.15
C MET A 774 13.99 1.31 36.08
N SER A 775 13.91 2.00 37.22
CA SER A 775 13.71 3.46 37.28
C SER A 775 14.91 4.30 36.84
N SER A 776 16.05 3.68 36.56
CA SER A 776 17.25 4.38 36.08
C SER A 776 17.52 4.04 34.62
N ILE A 777 17.22 2.80 34.22
CA ILE A 777 17.39 2.30 32.84
C ILE A 777 16.26 2.76 31.92
N MET A 778 15.00 2.75 32.38
CA MET A 778 13.85 3.12 31.54
C MET A 778 13.98 4.51 30.91
N PRO A 779 14.38 5.58 31.62
CA PRO A 779 14.58 6.89 31.01
C PRO A 779 15.57 6.88 29.84
N ILE A 780 16.63 6.10 29.94
CA ILE A 780 17.64 5.95 28.88
C ILE A 780 17.02 5.21 27.70
N LEU A 781 16.34 4.09 27.95
CA LEU A 781 15.68 3.29 26.91
C LEU A 781 14.60 4.09 26.16
N PHE A 782 13.80 4.88 26.88
CA PHE A 782 12.81 5.76 26.27
C PHE A 782 13.46 6.89 25.49
N ALA A 783 14.51 7.54 26.00
CA ALA A 783 15.24 8.56 25.24
C ALA A 783 15.80 8.01 23.93
N VAL A 784 16.33 6.78 23.95
CA VAL A 784 16.81 6.06 22.74
C VAL A 784 15.66 5.77 21.77
N MET A 785 14.53 5.27 22.28
CA MET A 785 13.36 4.91 21.45
C MET A 785 12.72 6.15 20.79
N PHE A 786 12.54 7.23 21.56
CA PHE A 786 11.93 8.47 21.09
C PHE A 786 12.88 9.32 20.24
N TYR A 787 14.15 8.90 20.07
CA TYR A 787 15.12 9.63 19.27
C TYR A 787 14.66 9.85 17.83
N ASN A 788 14.05 8.84 17.20
CA ASN A 788 13.59 8.93 15.81
C ASN A 788 12.09 9.25 15.68
N PHE A 789 11.44 9.66 16.77
CA PHE A 789 10.00 9.92 16.77
C PHE A 789 9.70 11.38 16.39
N PRO A 790 8.52 11.65 15.80
CA PRO A 790 8.11 13.02 15.46
C PRO A 790 8.20 13.98 16.65
N SER A 791 8.70 15.19 16.40
CA SER A 791 8.88 16.22 17.43
C SER A 791 7.55 16.62 18.07
N GLY A 792 6.43 16.62 17.32
CA GLY A 792 5.09 16.85 17.86
C GLY A 792 4.68 15.80 18.89
N LEU A 793 5.03 14.53 18.66
CA LEU A 793 4.81 13.45 19.62
C LEU A 793 5.70 13.62 20.86
N ASN A 794 6.97 13.98 20.68
CA ASN A 794 7.89 14.28 21.78
C ASN A 794 7.38 15.45 22.64
N ILE A 795 6.86 16.52 22.04
CA ILE A 795 6.25 17.66 22.73
C ILE A 795 5.02 17.22 23.53
N TYR A 796 4.14 16.40 22.95
CA TYR A 796 3.00 15.84 23.66
C TYR A 796 3.44 15.07 24.92
N TRP A 797 4.41 14.16 24.78
CA TRP A 797 4.89 13.33 25.89
C TRP A 797 5.57 14.16 26.97
N LEU A 798 6.47 15.07 26.59
CA LEU A 798 7.14 15.98 27.50
C LEU A 798 6.13 16.81 28.29
N SER A 799 5.18 17.44 27.60
CA SER A 799 4.11 18.23 28.22
C SER A 799 3.27 17.39 29.17
N SER A 800 2.90 16.17 28.73
CA SER A 800 2.10 15.25 29.51
C SER A 800 2.80 14.83 30.80
N MET A 801 4.11 14.55 30.76
CA MET A 801 4.88 14.20 31.95
C MET A 801 5.05 15.38 32.91
N LEU A 802 5.36 16.57 32.40
CA LEU A 802 5.46 17.78 33.24
C LEU A 802 4.15 18.07 33.98
N LEU A 803 3.03 18.00 33.27
CA LEU A 803 1.70 18.14 33.87
C LEU A 803 1.39 17.01 34.85
N GLY A 804 1.83 15.78 34.55
CA GLY A 804 1.71 14.64 35.46
C GLY A 804 2.46 14.85 36.78
N ILE A 805 3.70 15.38 36.72
CA ILE A 805 4.48 15.74 37.91
C ILE A 805 3.75 16.82 38.71
N LEU A 806 3.28 17.88 38.03
CA LEU A 806 2.53 18.97 38.66
C LEU A 806 1.26 18.47 39.36
N GLN A 807 0.49 17.62 38.66
CA GLN A 807 -0.71 16.98 39.20
C GLN A 807 -0.38 16.15 40.44
N GLN A 808 0.63 15.29 40.34
CA GLN A 808 1.05 14.42 41.43
C GLN A 808 1.46 15.22 42.66
N TRP A 809 2.27 16.26 42.48
CA TRP A 809 2.70 17.17 43.54
C TRP A 809 1.51 17.85 44.20
N TRP A 810 0.54 18.33 43.40
CA TRP A 810 -0.69 18.93 43.90
C TRP A 810 -1.53 17.96 44.73
N THR A 811 -1.78 16.75 44.22
CA THR A 811 -2.55 15.71 44.91
C THR A 811 -1.86 15.25 46.20
N GLN A 812 -0.54 15.09 46.20
CA GLN A 812 0.22 14.73 47.40
C GLN A 812 0.10 15.80 48.49
N ARG A 813 0.21 17.09 48.13
CA ARG A 813 0.00 18.19 49.08
C ARG A 813 -1.41 18.18 49.69
N GLN A 814 -2.44 17.95 48.87
CA GLN A 814 -3.82 17.86 49.37
C GLN A 814 -4.00 16.69 50.35
N LEU A 815 -3.38 15.54 50.07
CA LEU A 815 -3.48 14.36 50.93
C LEU A 815 -2.68 14.49 52.23
N GLN A 816 -1.57 15.24 52.24
CA GLN A 816 -0.82 15.56 53.47
C GLN A 816 -1.60 16.51 54.39
N ASN A 817 -2.39 17.41 53.81
CA ASN A 817 -3.18 18.41 54.55
C ASN A 817 -4.57 17.89 55.00
N ALA A 818 -5.00 16.72 54.52
CA ALA A 818 -6.28 16.12 54.92
C ALA A 818 -6.13 15.33 56.23
N PRO A 819 -7.02 15.50 57.24
CA PRO A 819 -7.02 14.68 58.46
C PRO A 819 -7.19 13.21 58.09
N GLN A 820 -6.29 12.34 58.56
CA GLN A 820 -6.38 10.93 58.20
C GLN A 820 -7.63 10.30 58.85
N PRO A 821 -8.53 9.68 58.07
CA PRO A 821 -9.59 8.87 58.65
C PRO A 821 -8.94 7.70 59.41
N PRO A 822 -9.42 7.35 60.61
CA PRO A 822 -8.87 6.27 61.40
C PRO A 822 -8.90 4.98 60.57
N LEU A 823 -7.80 4.22 60.61
CA LEU A 823 -7.71 2.89 60.02
C LEU A 823 -8.82 2.04 60.62
N THR A 824 -9.92 1.84 59.90
CA THR A 824 -10.98 0.94 60.31
C THR A 824 -10.43 -0.47 60.21
N SER A 825 -10.01 -1.03 61.35
CA SER A 825 -9.93 -2.49 61.50
C SER A 825 -11.32 -3.02 61.22
N ILE A 826 -11.51 -3.70 60.09
CA ILE A 826 -12.71 -4.50 59.89
C ILE A 826 -12.60 -5.61 60.94
N LYS A 827 -13.30 -5.43 62.08
CA LYS A 827 -13.44 -6.47 63.09
C LYS A 827 -13.89 -7.72 62.36
N SER A 828 -13.10 -8.79 62.44
CA SER A 828 -13.52 -10.12 62.02
C SER A 828 -14.84 -10.41 62.74
N LYS A 829 -15.95 -10.41 62.01
CA LYS A 829 -17.13 -11.14 62.47
C LYS A 829 -16.74 -12.61 62.39
N LYS A 830 -16.47 -13.19 63.57
CA LYS A 830 -16.43 -14.63 63.78
C LYS A 830 -17.74 -15.26 63.32
#